data_AF-A0AAV2YU39-F1
#
_entry.id   AF-A0AAV2YU39-F1
#
_cell.length_a   1.000
_cell.length_b   1.000
_cell.length_c   1.000
_cell.angle_alpha   90.00
_cell.angle_beta   90.00
_cell.angle_gamma   90.00
#
_symmetry.space_group_name_H-M   'P 1'
#
loop_
_entity.id
_entity.type
_entity.pdbx_description
1 polymer ?
#
loop_
_entity_poly.entity_id
_entity_poly.type
_entity_poly.pdbx_seq_one_letter_code
_entity_poly.pdbx_strand_id
1 'polypeptide(L)'
;MAITYQQIQVHTLLSDFCRATKILDVPEVPKHAAGNVVVKNAYVGINAADISIANGAIGRPVPFPCGLEAVGTVVSVGEGVTKCYNWALAEFTEVVGATVLKTPELSLVVVPLTVSGLSASVAVSDLGELKSGETVLVTAAAGGTGQFVVQLAKLAGNHVIGTTSSDDKAEYLKSIGCDRVINYKKEDVSTVLQNEYPQGVDIVFETIGGSMFRAAVDNLAVHGRVILFGMISGYQGQKTEVMTVPELAGRLFAKSGSVRAYLMRNHAKHLAAHMEKLLALIAEKKLNAGIDPVEFMGLDGGADALDHMFAGKNVGKVIITSSGSESMLPRPWHAPFSNRTSFAHSHRPAMTGQTYQQIQVHTLSSDFRKATKIVDVPEVPTPAAGKVVVQNAYVGINATDINITAGAGAIKQVPFPCGLEAGKLDCALTSVLGTVVSVGEGVTECKVGDYVAYQQLGAFAEYVEVPSATVLKTPELSPVVVLLTISGLSASIALSEVGQMTTGETILVTAAAGGTGQFVVQLAKLAGNHVIGTTSSDDKAEYLKSIGCDRVINYKKEDVSTVLQNEYPQGVDIVFETIGGSMFRAAVDNLAVHGRVILFGMISGYQGQKTEVMTVPELAGRLFAKSGSVRAYLMRNHAKHLAAHMEKLLALIAEKKLNAGIDPVEFVGLESVADALDHIFAGKNVGKVMVRLA
;
A
#
# COMPACT_ATOMS: atom_id res chain seq x y z
N MET A 1 56.23 12.06 0.99
CA MET A 1 55.67 10.97 1.83
C MET A 1 54.32 10.60 1.25
N ALA A 2 53.91 9.33 1.32
CA ALA A 2 52.50 9.01 1.08
C ALA A 2 51.68 9.62 2.22
N ILE A 3 50.51 10.17 1.90
CA ILE A 3 49.55 10.61 2.92
C ILE A 3 48.72 9.37 3.27
N THR A 4 48.88 8.90 4.51
CA THR A 4 48.01 7.90 5.12
C THR A 4 46.72 8.58 5.58
N TYR A 5 45.59 7.88 5.54
CA TYR A 5 44.31 8.44 5.97
C TYR A 5 43.39 7.38 6.59
N GLN A 6 42.49 7.80 7.48
CA GLN A 6 41.58 6.90 8.17
C GLN A 6 40.31 6.61 7.36
N GLN A 7 39.85 5.36 7.43
CA GLN A 7 38.59 4.90 6.84
C GLN A 7 37.91 3.86 7.73
N ILE A 8 36.58 3.92 7.85
CA ILE A 8 35.78 2.87 8.47
C ILE A 8 35.49 1.78 7.42
N GLN A 9 35.91 0.54 7.69
CA GLN A 9 35.61 -0.62 6.85
C GLN A 9 34.80 -1.67 7.60
N VAL A 10 33.76 -2.19 6.96
CA VAL A 10 33.03 -3.39 7.38
C VAL A 10 33.91 -4.60 7.15
N HIS A 11 34.17 -5.39 8.18
CA HIS A 11 35.02 -6.59 8.15
C HIS A 11 34.26 -7.86 8.54
N THR A 12 33.09 -7.74 9.19
CA THR A 12 32.19 -8.85 9.52
C THR A 12 30.75 -8.41 9.25
N LEU A 13 29.92 -9.26 8.65
CA LEU A 13 28.51 -8.93 8.38
C LEU A 13 27.66 -9.15 9.64
N LEU A 14 27.34 -8.07 10.36
CA LEU A 14 26.57 -8.06 11.61
C LEU A 14 25.74 -6.77 11.74
N SER A 15 24.69 -6.81 12.57
CA SER A 15 23.88 -5.63 12.93
C SER A 15 24.48 -4.77 14.05
N ASP A 16 25.41 -5.31 14.84
CA ASP A 16 26.26 -4.55 15.76
C ASP A 16 27.36 -3.87 14.93
N PHE A 17 27.19 -2.57 14.64
CA PHE A 17 28.10 -1.83 13.76
C PHE A 17 29.53 -1.76 14.32
N CYS A 18 29.68 -1.66 15.63
CA CYS A 18 30.96 -1.57 16.33
C CYS A 18 31.74 -2.89 16.26
N ARG A 19 31.04 -4.04 16.18
CA ARG A 19 31.65 -5.34 15.88
C ARG A 19 31.77 -5.62 14.38
N ALA A 20 30.90 -5.04 13.56
CA ALA A 20 30.94 -5.20 12.10
C ALA A 20 32.11 -4.43 11.47
N THR A 21 32.54 -3.30 12.05
CA THR A 21 33.49 -2.36 11.45
C THR A 21 34.81 -2.24 12.20
N LYS A 22 35.82 -1.66 11.54
CA LYS A 22 37.08 -1.17 12.12
C LYS A 22 37.48 0.13 11.42
N ILE A 23 38.10 1.03 12.18
CA ILE A 23 38.89 2.13 11.60
C ILE A 23 40.25 1.55 11.21
N LEU A 24 40.71 1.87 10.00
CA LEU A 24 41.98 1.42 9.45
C LEU A 24 42.73 2.61 8.85
N ASP A 25 44.05 2.67 9.08
CA ASP A 25 44.95 3.57 8.39
C ASP A 25 45.22 3.04 6.96
N VAL A 26 44.64 3.70 5.96
CA VAL A 26 44.83 3.37 4.55
C VAL A 26 46.16 4.00 4.08
N PRO A 27 47.08 3.22 3.48
CA PRO A 27 48.47 3.64 3.31
C PRO A 27 48.72 4.69 2.21
N GLU A 28 47.76 4.93 1.32
CA GLU A 28 47.84 5.93 0.25
C GLU A 28 46.46 6.49 -0.09
N VAL A 29 46.31 7.82 -0.14
CA VAL A 29 45.10 8.49 -0.66
C VAL A 29 44.78 7.97 -2.07
N PRO A 30 43.50 7.70 -2.40
CA PRO A 30 43.12 7.14 -3.69
C PRO A 30 43.65 7.95 -4.89
N LYS A 31 44.06 7.25 -5.95
CA LYS A 31 44.43 7.84 -7.23
C LYS A 31 43.20 7.86 -8.13
N HIS A 32 42.82 9.04 -8.62
CA HIS A 32 41.65 9.22 -9.47
C HIS A 32 41.69 8.33 -10.72
N ALA A 33 40.70 7.48 -10.90
CA ALA A 33 40.40 6.89 -12.20
C ALA A 33 39.81 7.96 -13.15
N ALA A 34 39.84 7.67 -14.46
CA ALA A 34 39.10 8.47 -15.43
C ALA A 34 37.60 8.48 -15.08
N GLY A 35 36.97 9.65 -15.12
CA GLY A 35 35.59 9.84 -14.69
C GLY A 35 35.36 9.94 -13.18
N ASN A 36 36.39 9.84 -12.33
CA ASN A 36 36.29 9.99 -10.87
C ASN A 36 36.96 11.28 -10.36
N VAL A 37 36.66 11.68 -9.12
CA VAL A 37 37.39 12.72 -8.39
C VAL A 37 37.65 12.25 -6.95
N VAL A 38 38.59 12.89 -6.26
CA VAL A 38 38.94 12.58 -4.86
C VAL A 38 38.59 13.78 -3.99
N VAL A 39 37.90 13.53 -2.87
CA VAL A 39 37.46 14.54 -1.90
C VAL A 39 38.17 14.30 -0.58
N LYS A 40 38.66 15.36 0.08
CA LYS A 40 38.94 15.36 1.51
C LYS A 40 37.67 15.78 2.26
N ASN A 41 37.08 14.89 3.02
CA ASN A 41 35.80 15.14 3.69
C ASN A 41 36.00 16.04 4.91
N ALA A 42 35.13 17.06 5.04
CA ALA A 42 35.09 17.97 6.18
C ALA A 42 34.00 17.55 7.19
N TYR A 43 32.86 17.08 6.68
CA TYR A 43 31.69 16.65 7.44
C TYR A 43 31.09 15.40 6.81
N VAL A 44 30.62 14.45 7.62
CA VAL A 44 30.02 13.17 7.16
C VAL A 44 28.67 12.93 7.84
N GLY A 45 27.64 12.61 7.08
CA GLY A 45 26.29 12.37 7.61
C GLY A 45 26.04 10.90 7.95
N ILE A 46 25.49 10.63 9.13
CA ILE A 46 25.20 9.28 9.62
C ILE A 46 23.77 8.85 9.31
N ASN A 47 23.59 7.60 8.86
CA ASN A 47 22.31 7.05 8.39
C ASN A 47 21.99 5.68 8.98
N ALA A 48 20.70 5.40 9.21
CA ALA A 48 20.26 4.05 9.63
C ALA A 48 20.59 2.97 8.57
N ALA A 49 20.72 3.38 7.30
CA ALA A 49 21.15 2.51 6.21
C ALA A 49 22.63 2.09 6.29
N ASP A 50 23.49 2.80 7.04
CA ASP A 50 24.90 2.40 7.22
C ASP A 50 25.01 1.08 8.00
N ILE A 51 24.14 0.85 8.99
CA ILE A 51 24.01 -0.46 9.67
C ILE A 51 23.40 -1.51 8.74
N SER A 52 22.40 -1.16 7.94
CA SER A 52 21.82 -2.10 6.95
C SER A 52 22.88 -2.58 5.94
N ILE A 53 23.76 -1.67 5.51
CA ILE A 53 24.92 -1.96 4.66
C ILE A 53 25.94 -2.85 5.38
N ALA A 54 26.29 -2.54 6.63
CA ALA A 54 27.21 -3.35 7.45
C ALA A 54 26.68 -4.77 7.70
N ASN A 55 25.36 -4.92 7.85
CA ASN A 55 24.67 -6.21 7.96
C ASN A 55 24.43 -6.90 6.59
N GLY A 56 25.12 -6.47 5.51
CA GLY A 56 25.18 -7.18 4.25
C GLY A 56 24.07 -6.87 3.22
N ALA A 57 23.19 -5.89 3.44
CA ALA A 57 22.05 -5.62 2.55
C ALA A 57 22.41 -5.20 1.11
N ILE A 58 23.69 -4.96 0.82
CA ILE A 58 24.22 -4.65 -0.53
C ILE A 58 25.09 -5.77 -1.13
N GLY A 59 25.22 -6.92 -0.45
CA GLY A 59 25.88 -8.12 -1.00
C GLY A 59 27.38 -7.99 -1.31
N ARG A 60 28.09 -7.01 -0.73
CA ARG A 60 29.54 -6.82 -0.95
C ARG A 60 30.38 -7.82 -0.14
N PRO A 61 31.47 -8.36 -0.71
CA PRO A 61 32.46 -9.12 0.06
C PRO A 61 33.22 -8.19 1.01
N VAL A 62 33.59 -8.70 2.18
CA VAL A 62 34.39 -7.97 3.18
C VAL A 62 35.90 -8.13 2.92
N PRO A 63 36.74 -7.12 3.23
CA PRO A 63 36.37 -5.84 3.80
C PRO A 63 35.92 -4.80 2.76
N PHE A 64 35.04 -3.88 3.15
CA PHE A 64 34.60 -2.78 2.28
C PHE A 64 34.25 -1.48 3.05
N PRO A 65 34.42 -0.28 2.46
CA PRO A 65 34.07 0.99 3.09
C PRO A 65 32.56 1.25 3.14
N CYS A 66 32.10 1.89 4.23
CA CYS A 66 30.70 2.28 4.44
C CYS A 66 30.48 3.81 4.32
N GLY A 67 29.28 4.29 4.69
CA GLY A 67 28.92 5.71 4.68
C GLY A 67 28.21 6.18 3.41
N LEU A 68 27.22 7.06 3.59
CA LEU A 68 26.27 7.45 2.54
C LEU A 68 26.18 8.95 2.22
N GLU A 69 26.86 9.85 2.94
CA GLU A 69 27.01 11.26 2.50
C GLU A 69 28.16 11.98 3.19
N ALA A 70 28.83 12.87 2.44
CA ALA A 70 29.86 13.74 2.98
C ALA A 70 29.91 15.08 2.21
N VAL A 71 30.41 16.11 2.88
CA VAL A 71 30.75 17.41 2.29
C VAL A 71 32.22 17.69 2.58
N GLY A 72 32.96 18.14 1.57
CA GLY A 72 34.41 18.28 1.64
C GLY A 72 35.00 19.01 0.44
N THR A 73 36.34 19.11 0.42
CA THR A 73 37.09 19.80 -0.63
C THR A 73 37.61 18.79 -1.65
N VAL A 74 37.36 19.04 -2.94
CA VAL A 74 37.94 18.24 -4.03
C VAL A 74 39.45 18.47 -4.08
N VAL A 75 40.23 17.40 -3.95
CA VAL A 75 41.71 17.43 -3.92
C VAL A 75 42.35 16.90 -5.20
N SER A 76 41.64 16.11 -6.01
CA SER A 76 42.05 15.81 -7.39
C SER A 76 40.85 15.43 -8.27
N VAL A 77 40.99 15.58 -9.59
CA VAL A 77 39.93 15.35 -10.59
C VAL A 77 40.52 14.52 -11.73
N GLY A 78 39.88 13.41 -12.06
CA GLY A 78 40.24 12.54 -13.18
C GLY A 78 39.70 13.04 -14.52
N GLU A 79 40.27 12.51 -15.60
CA GLU A 79 39.93 12.90 -16.97
C GLU A 79 38.46 12.62 -17.31
N GLY A 80 37.81 13.52 -18.06
CA GLY A 80 36.41 13.38 -18.49
C GLY A 80 35.35 13.87 -17.49
N VAL A 81 35.71 14.29 -16.29
CA VAL A 81 34.76 14.84 -15.31
C VAL A 81 34.30 16.25 -15.68
N THR A 82 32.97 16.46 -15.76
CA THR A 82 32.35 17.74 -16.15
C THR A 82 31.30 18.29 -15.18
N LYS A 83 30.86 17.50 -14.18
CA LYS A 83 29.94 17.85 -13.06
C LYS A 83 30.32 17.04 -11.80
N CYS A 84 29.57 17.16 -10.68
CA CYS A 84 29.73 16.39 -9.43
C CYS A 84 28.41 16.32 -8.56
N TYR A 85 28.03 15.18 -7.87
CA TYR A 85 26.98 15.00 -6.77
C TYR A 85 27.13 13.87 -5.63
N ASN A 86 27.84 14.09 -4.48
CA ASN A 86 28.06 13.31 -3.18
C ASN A 86 28.96 12.01 -3.03
N TRP A 87 29.58 11.75 -1.82
CA TRP A 87 29.55 10.49 -0.96
C TRP A 87 30.78 10.06 -0.04
N ALA A 88 30.48 9.50 1.17
CA ALA A 88 31.16 8.42 1.98
C ALA A 88 31.82 8.69 3.40
N LEU A 89 31.97 7.63 4.25
CA LEU A 89 32.62 7.63 5.59
C LEU A 89 34.13 7.34 5.54
N ALA A 90 34.92 8.37 5.24
CA ALA A 90 36.37 8.33 5.30
C ALA A 90 36.94 9.77 5.42
N GLU A 91 38.22 9.93 5.74
CA GLU A 91 38.88 11.24 5.61
C GLU A 91 39.06 11.65 4.13
N PHE A 92 39.31 10.67 3.26
CA PHE A 92 39.35 10.85 1.80
C PHE A 92 38.48 9.80 1.10
N THR A 93 37.79 10.20 0.03
CA THR A 93 37.00 9.30 -0.81
C THR A 93 37.26 9.55 -2.29
N GLU A 94 37.45 8.48 -3.07
CA GLU A 94 37.31 8.50 -4.52
C GLU A 94 35.87 8.18 -4.93
N VAL A 95 35.32 8.98 -5.83
CA VAL A 95 33.90 8.94 -6.18
C VAL A 95 33.71 9.39 -7.62
N VAL A 96 32.77 8.77 -8.34
CA VAL A 96 32.49 9.06 -9.76
C VAL A 96 32.11 10.54 -9.89
N GLY A 97 32.48 11.23 -10.97
CA GLY A 97 32.11 12.62 -11.25
C GLY A 97 30.63 12.83 -11.58
N ALA A 98 29.85 11.77 -11.79
CA ALA A 98 28.41 11.85 -11.66
C ALA A 98 27.98 12.13 -10.19
N THR A 99 28.86 11.84 -9.22
CA THR A 99 28.78 12.05 -7.76
C THR A 99 29.89 13.03 -7.25
N VAL A 100 30.15 13.21 -5.94
CA VAL A 100 30.92 14.30 -5.22
C VAL A 100 30.26 15.63 -4.78
N LEU A 101 29.50 16.34 -5.62
CA LEU A 101 28.81 17.64 -5.39
C LEU A 101 29.68 18.89 -5.62
N LYS A 102 29.05 20.00 -6.06
CA LYS A 102 29.69 21.33 -6.10
C LYS A 102 28.76 22.45 -5.63
N THR A 103 29.04 22.97 -4.44
CA THR A 103 28.60 24.29 -3.95
C THR A 103 29.70 25.33 -4.19
N PRO A 104 29.39 26.65 -4.13
CA PRO A 104 30.42 27.70 -4.18
C PRO A 104 31.27 27.75 -2.90
N GLU A 105 30.70 27.37 -1.76
CA GLU A 105 31.33 27.40 -0.44
C GLU A 105 31.12 26.05 0.29
N LEU A 106 31.99 25.73 1.24
CA LEU A 106 31.86 24.57 2.11
C LEU A 106 30.76 24.85 3.15
N SER A 107 29.65 24.12 3.13
CA SER A 107 28.50 24.39 4.00
C SER A 107 27.92 23.13 4.64
N LEU A 108 27.91 23.12 5.98
CA LEU A 108 27.35 22.07 6.83
C LEU A 108 25.85 21.80 6.52
N VAL A 109 25.12 22.86 6.15
CA VAL A 109 23.68 22.85 5.80
C VAL A 109 23.39 21.93 4.61
N VAL A 110 24.38 21.66 3.75
CA VAL A 110 24.21 20.85 2.54
C VAL A 110 24.21 19.35 2.86
N VAL A 111 25.00 18.90 3.84
CA VAL A 111 25.08 17.48 4.27
C VAL A 111 23.69 16.84 4.41
N PRO A 112 22.79 17.32 5.31
CA PRO A 112 21.49 16.70 5.54
C PRO A 112 20.54 16.70 4.31
N LEU A 113 20.78 17.53 3.30
CA LEU A 113 19.95 17.54 2.10
C LEU A 113 20.17 16.29 1.25
N THR A 114 21.37 15.70 1.29
CA THR A 114 21.81 14.77 0.25
C THR A 114 21.25 13.34 0.38
N VAL A 115 21.17 12.77 1.58
CA VAL A 115 20.36 11.54 1.80
C VAL A 115 19.00 11.89 2.36
N SER A 116 18.94 12.60 3.49
CA SER A 116 17.68 12.83 4.21
C SER A 116 16.72 13.78 3.47
N GLY A 117 17.20 14.93 3.00
CA GLY A 117 16.38 15.89 2.24
C GLY A 117 15.84 15.31 0.93
N LEU A 118 16.70 14.68 0.12
CA LEU A 118 16.30 14.03 -1.13
C LEU A 118 15.30 12.89 -0.89
N SER A 119 15.53 12.05 0.13
CA SER A 119 14.59 10.98 0.48
C SER A 119 13.23 11.52 0.88
N ALA A 120 13.18 12.59 1.69
CA ALA A 120 11.93 13.26 2.02
C ALA A 120 11.26 13.87 0.77
N SER A 121 12.02 14.52 -0.12
CA SER A 121 11.50 15.18 -1.32
C SER A 121 10.86 14.20 -2.32
N VAL A 122 11.46 13.03 -2.54
CA VAL A 122 10.90 11.95 -3.37
C VAL A 122 9.73 11.27 -2.66
N ALA A 123 9.87 10.96 -1.36
CA ALA A 123 8.79 10.35 -0.58
C ALA A 123 7.53 11.24 -0.55
N VAL A 124 7.69 12.56 -0.42
CA VAL A 124 6.62 13.57 -0.45
C VAL A 124 5.98 13.68 -1.82
N SER A 125 6.79 13.81 -2.87
CA SER A 125 6.28 14.19 -4.21
C SER A 125 5.81 12.96 -5.01
N ASP A 126 6.65 11.94 -5.12
CA ASP A 126 6.49 10.86 -6.11
C ASP A 126 5.71 9.68 -5.54
N LEU A 127 6.02 9.30 -4.30
CA LEU A 127 5.38 8.16 -3.62
C LEU A 127 4.18 8.61 -2.78
N GLY A 128 4.27 9.80 -2.20
CA GLY A 128 3.24 10.43 -1.37
C GLY A 128 2.13 11.10 -2.16
N GLU A 129 2.34 11.51 -3.42
CA GLU A 129 1.33 12.18 -4.25
C GLU A 129 0.57 13.30 -3.47
N LEU A 130 1.30 14.09 -2.68
CA LEU A 130 0.74 14.94 -1.63
C LEU A 130 -0.25 16.00 -2.15
N LYS A 131 -1.45 16.04 -1.59
CA LYS A 131 -2.49 17.04 -1.91
C LYS A 131 -2.70 17.96 -0.72
N SER A 132 -2.89 19.25 -1.01
CA SER A 132 -3.17 20.25 0.03
C SER A 132 -4.43 19.89 0.82
N GLY A 133 -4.40 20.10 2.14
CA GLY A 133 -5.47 19.72 3.06
C GLY A 133 -5.46 18.28 3.58
N GLU A 134 -4.67 17.36 3.00
CA GLU A 134 -4.52 16.00 3.55
C GLU A 134 -3.83 16.01 4.93
N THR A 135 -4.22 15.08 5.80
CA THR A 135 -3.64 14.87 7.13
C THR A 135 -2.45 13.92 7.06
N VAL A 136 -1.28 14.40 7.52
CA VAL A 136 0.00 13.74 7.34
C VAL A 136 0.61 13.36 8.68
N LEU A 137 0.72 12.06 8.97
CA LEU A 137 1.46 11.53 10.11
C LEU A 137 2.93 11.27 9.72
N VAL A 138 3.88 11.76 10.51
CA VAL A 138 5.32 11.50 10.34
C VAL A 138 5.84 10.82 11.60
N THR A 139 6.48 9.65 11.46
CA THR A 139 7.01 8.89 12.59
C THR A 139 8.52 9.04 12.70
N ALA A 140 9.02 9.15 13.94
CA ALA A 140 10.35 9.69 14.24
C ALA A 140 10.56 11.10 13.62
N ALA A 141 9.52 11.95 13.67
CA ALA A 141 9.45 13.21 12.94
C ALA A 141 10.59 14.19 13.26
N ALA A 142 11.13 14.16 14.48
CA ALA A 142 12.25 15.00 14.88
C ALA A 142 13.61 14.51 14.36
N GLY A 143 13.69 13.37 13.66
CA GLY A 143 14.94 12.82 13.11
C GLY A 143 15.32 13.37 11.73
N GLY A 144 16.52 13.00 11.26
CA GLY A 144 17.18 13.58 10.08
C GLY A 144 16.34 13.67 8.80
N THR A 145 15.55 12.64 8.48
CA THR A 145 14.61 12.64 7.32
C THR A 145 13.23 13.18 7.70
N GLY A 146 12.72 12.85 8.89
CA GLY A 146 11.39 13.26 9.36
C GLY A 146 11.19 14.78 9.37
N GLN A 147 12.21 15.54 9.77
CA GLN A 147 12.16 17.00 9.81
C GLN A 147 11.92 17.63 8.42
N PHE A 148 12.41 17.00 7.35
CA PHE A 148 12.18 17.48 5.99
C PHE A 148 10.78 17.12 5.52
N VAL A 149 10.28 15.93 5.86
CA VAL A 149 8.89 15.53 5.57
C VAL A 149 7.91 16.49 6.23
N VAL A 150 8.11 16.83 7.51
CA VAL A 150 7.26 17.78 8.25
C VAL A 150 7.18 19.12 7.52
N GLN A 151 8.32 19.71 7.19
CA GLN A 151 8.38 21.02 6.53
C GLN A 151 7.84 20.99 5.10
N LEU A 152 8.18 19.95 4.31
CA LEU A 152 7.72 19.83 2.92
C LEU A 152 6.21 19.58 2.83
N ALA A 153 5.64 18.78 3.74
CA ALA A 153 4.19 18.64 3.87
C ALA A 153 3.54 19.95 4.31
N LYS A 154 4.14 20.68 5.25
CA LYS A 154 3.60 21.98 5.68
C LYS A 154 3.61 23.02 4.56
N LEU A 155 4.66 23.06 3.74
CA LEU A 155 4.77 23.88 2.53
C LEU A 155 3.77 23.48 1.43
N ALA A 156 3.32 22.22 1.39
CA ALA A 156 2.25 21.75 0.51
C ALA A 156 0.83 22.07 1.04
N GLY A 157 0.72 22.70 2.22
CA GLY A 157 -0.54 23.10 2.85
C GLY A 157 -1.26 21.95 3.55
N ASN A 158 -0.51 21.02 4.15
CA ASN A 158 -1.06 19.90 4.90
C ASN A 158 -1.21 20.19 6.39
N HIS A 159 -2.05 19.39 7.07
CA HIS A 159 -2.09 19.30 8.52
C HIS A 159 -1.12 18.21 8.99
N VAL A 160 -0.09 18.57 9.75
CA VAL A 160 1.05 17.70 10.03
C VAL A 160 1.06 17.24 11.49
N ILE A 161 1.05 15.92 11.67
CA ILE A 161 1.15 15.22 12.94
C ILE A 161 2.54 14.58 13.03
N GLY A 162 3.30 14.83 14.10
CA GLY A 162 4.65 14.28 14.30
C GLY A 162 4.75 13.45 15.57
N THR A 163 5.37 12.26 15.52
CA THR A 163 5.64 11.46 16.72
C THR A 163 7.08 11.60 17.21
N THR A 164 7.27 11.70 18.54
CA THR A 164 8.59 11.95 19.15
C THR A 164 8.74 11.40 20.57
N SER A 165 10.00 11.35 21.04
CA SER A 165 10.45 10.66 22.25
C SER A 165 10.78 11.56 23.46
N SER A 166 10.67 12.89 23.33
CA SER A 166 10.86 13.86 24.41
C SER A 166 10.12 15.17 24.12
N ASP A 167 9.97 16.03 25.14
CA ASP A 167 9.30 17.33 24.99
C ASP A 167 10.16 18.35 24.25
N ASP A 168 11.49 18.35 24.43
CA ASP A 168 12.40 19.27 23.71
C ASP A 168 12.28 19.09 22.19
N LYS A 169 12.15 17.83 21.76
CA LYS A 169 11.89 17.46 20.36
C LYS A 169 10.48 17.84 19.91
N ALA A 170 9.52 17.94 20.82
CA ALA A 170 8.18 18.40 20.49
C ALA A 170 8.14 19.91 20.28
N GLU A 171 8.89 20.68 21.06
CA GLU A 171 9.09 22.11 20.82
C GLU A 171 9.85 22.37 19.52
N TYR A 172 10.89 21.57 19.21
CA TYR A 172 11.53 21.59 17.88
C TYR A 172 10.52 21.33 16.75
N LEU A 173 9.70 20.28 16.86
CA LEU A 173 8.69 19.95 15.84
C LEU A 173 7.66 21.06 15.63
N LYS A 174 7.19 21.71 16.70
CA LYS A 174 6.32 22.90 16.60
C LYS A 174 7.02 24.03 15.84
N SER A 175 8.29 24.31 16.16
CA SER A 175 9.07 25.38 15.51
C SER A 175 9.28 25.18 14.00
N ILE A 176 9.24 23.93 13.51
CA ILE A 176 9.31 23.62 12.07
C ILE A 176 7.93 23.39 11.43
N GLY A 177 6.85 23.81 12.10
CA GLY A 177 5.51 23.89 11.51
C GLY A 177 4.61 22.66 11.71
N CYS A 178 4.94 21.75 12.63
CA CYS A 178 4.10 20.61 12.96
C CYS A 178 2.87 21.04 13.79
N ASP A 179 1.65 20.78 13.30
CA ASP A 179 0.40 21.23 13.94
C ASP A 179 0.06 20.46 15.22
N ARG A 180 0.31 19.15 15.25
CA ARG A 180 0.17 18.30 16.44
C ARG A 180 1.40 17.45 16.62
N VAL A 181 2.02 17.52 17.80
CA VAL A 181 3.11 16.62 18.17
C VAL A 181 2.64 15.67 19.24
N ILE A 182 2.91 14.38 19.08
CA ILE A 182 2.58 13.31 20.03
C ILE A 182 3.88 12.85 20.70
N ASN A 183 4.00 13.03 22.02
CA ASN A 183 5.10 12.47 22.79
C ASN A 183 4.72 11.03 23.21
N TYR A 184 5.20 10.04 22.47
CA TYR A 184 4.77 8.64 22.63
C TYR A 184 5.26 7.95 23.92
N LYS A 185 5.99 8.68 24.79
CA LYS A 185 6.28 8.26 26.18
C LYS A 185 5.26 8.77 27.21
N LYS A 186 4.32 9.62 26.79
CA LYS A 186 3.28 10.23 27.64
C LYS A 186 1.86 9.97 27.11
N GLU A 187 1.72 9.87 25.80
CA GLU A 187 0.45 9.71 25.10
C GLU A 187 0.48 8.43 24.25
N ASP A 188 -0.59 7.63 24.28
CA ASP A 188 -0.73 6.53 23.33
C ASP A 188 -1.11 7.08 21.94
N VAL A 189 -0.33 6.71 20.92
CA VAL A 189 -0.48 7.22 19.55
C VAL A 189 -1.82 6.80 18.96
N SER A 190 -2.26 5.56 19.18
CA SER A 190 -3.57 5.09 18.68
C SER A 190 -4.72 5.87 19.30
N THR A 191 -4.69 6.04 20.62
CA THR A 191 -5.70 6.78 21.39
C THR A 191 -5.77 8.26 20.98
N VAL A 192 -4.63 8.91 20.72
CA VAL A 192 -4.62 10.29 20.21
C VAL A 192 -5.21 10.35 18.79
N LEU A 193 -4.79 9.47 17.89
CA LEU A 193 -5.31 9.45 16.51
C LEU A 193 -6.82 9.20 16.48
N GLN A 194 -7.34 8.26 17.27
CA GLN A 194 -8.78 7.95 17.32
C GLN A 194 -9.61 9.12 17.87
N ASN A 195 -9.12 9.83 18.91
CA ASN A 195 -9.87 10.89 19.59
C ASN A 195 -9.72 12.28 18.96
N GLU A 196 -8.65 12.53 18.22
CA GLU A 196 -8.37 13.82 17.55
C GLU A 196 -8.62 13.78 16.04
N TYR A 197 -8.40 12.63 15.40
CA TYR A 197 -8.46 12.45 13.94
C TYR A 197 -9.40 11.28 13.57
N PRO A 198 -10.72 11.34 13.90
CA PRO A 198 -11.64 10.20 13.74
C PRO A 198 -11.92 9.80 12.28
N GLN A 199 -11.49 10.58 11.29
CA GLN A 199 -11.51 10.18 9.86
C GLN A 199 -10.30 9.32 9.49
N GLY A 200 -9.25 9.33 10.31
CA GLY A 200 -7.93 8.74 10.07
C GLY A 200 -6.92 9.75 9.52
N VAL A 201 -5.73 9.25 9.17
CA VAL A 201 -4.65 10.01 8.51
C VAL A 201 -4.49 9.57 7.06
N ASP A 202 -4.40 10.55 6.14
CA ASP A 202 -4.35 10.30 4.69
C ASP A 202 -2.99 9.79 4.23
N ILE A 203 -1.91 10.22 4.90
CA ILE A 203 -0.56 9.75 4.63
C ILE A 203 0.18 9.45 5.93
N VAL A 204 0.90 8.32 5.96
CA VAL A 204 1.85 7.98 7.01
C VAL A 204 3.24 7.93 6.40
N PHE A 205 4.15 8.75 6.90
CA PHE A 205 5.57 8.69 6.59
C PHE A 205 6.27 7.88 7.69
N GLU A 206 6.59 6.62 7.38
CA GLU A 206 7.02 5.63 8.37
C GLU A 206 8.53 5.32 8.32
N THR A 207 9.15 5.35 9.50
CA THR A 207 10.58 5.05 9.69
C THR A 207 10.86 3.96 10.74
N ILE A 208 9.92 3.66 11.64
CA ILE A 208 10.18 2.92 12.88
C ILE A 208 9.83 1.43 12.72
N GLY A 209 8.60 1.10 12.34
CA GLY A 209 8.04 -0.24 12.36
C GLY A 209 7.32 -0.58 13.69
N GLY A 210 7.13 -1.88 13.93
CA GLY A 210 6.56 -2.41 15.18
C GLY A 210 5.19 -1.83 15.54
N SER A 211 5.01 -1.46 16.81
CA SER A 211 3.78 -0.87 17.35
C SER A 211 3.44 0.49 16.75
N MET A 212 4.43 1.29 16.33
CA MET A 212 4.21 2.58 15.68
C MET A 212 3.56 2.39 14.31
N PHE A 213 4.10 1.47 13.49
CA PHE A 213 3.48 1.09 12.22
C PHE A 213 2.07 0.53 12.42
N ARG A 214 1.85 -0.34 13.42
CA ARG A 214 0.48 -0.84 13.72
C ARG A 214 -0.47 0.31 14.05
N ALA A 215 -0.11 1.19 14.98
CA ALA A 215 -0.91 2.35 15.37
C ALA A 215 -1.24 3.27 14.19
N ALA A 216 -0.29 3.47 13.27
CA ALA A 216 -0.49 4.28 12.08
C ALA A 216 -1.44 3.60 11.06
N VAL A 217 -1.27 2.29 10.80
CA VAL A 217 -2.13 1.53 9.87
C VAL A 217 -3.55 1.37 10.41
N ASP A 218 -3.71 1.11 11.71
CA ASP A 218 -5.04 1.03 12.37
C ASP A 218 -5.84 2.34 12.26
N ASN A 219 -5.16 3.48 12.04
CA ASN A 219 -5.74 4.81 11.96
C ASN A 219 -5.64 5.48 10.57
N LEU A 220 -5.43 4.71 9.49
CA LEU A 220 -5.46 5.27 8.13
C LEU A 220 -6.83 5.83 7.75
N ALA A 221 -6.86 6.92 6.98
CA ALA A 221 -8.04 7.40 6.27
C ALA A 221 -8.40 6.48 5.08
N VAL A 222 -9.54 6.73 4.44
CA VAL A 222 -9.92 6.02 3.21
C VAL A 222 -9.02 6.49 2.06
N HIS A 223 -8.46 5.55 1.29
CA HIS A 223 -7.31 5.73 0.38
C HIS A 223 -5.99 6.12 1.07
N GLY A 224 -5.90 5.97 2.40
CA GLY A 224 -4.71 6.30 3.18
C GLY A 224 -3.46 5.53 2.75
N ARG A 225 -2.30 6.19 2.70
CA ARG A 225 -1.06 5.62 2.14
C ARG A 225 0.14 5.72 3.08
N VAL A 226 0.73 4.57 3.40
CA VAL A 226 1.96 4.45 4.18
C VAL A 226 3.16 4.46 3.23
N ILE A 227 4.03 5.45 3.38
CA ILE A 227 5.28 5.59 2.65
C ILE A 227 6.41 5.09 3.57
N LEU A 228 6.95 3.92 3.27
CA LEU A 228 8.08 3.34 4.00
C LEU A 228 9.39 3.94 3.47
N PHE A 229 10.20 4.51 4.36
CA PHE A 229 11.60 4.89 4.09
C PHE A 229 12.55 4.47 5.23
N GLY A 230 12.05 3.75 6.24
CA GLY A 230 12.83 3.00 7.21
C GLY A 230 11.98 1.98 7.97
N MET A 231 12.62 0.98 8.58
CA MET A 231 12.00 0.02 9.51
C MET A 231 12.96 -0.23 10.68
N ILE A 232 13.33 0.86 11.39
CA ILE A 232 14.45 0.89 12.36
C ILE A 232 14.33 -0.16 13.47
N SER A 233 13.12 -0.48 13.93
CA SER A 233 12.89 -1.49 14.98
C SER A 233 13.32 -2.90 14.58
N GLY A 234 13.42 -3.18 13.27
CA GLY A 234 13.90 -4.45 12.74
C GLY A 234 15.43 -4.62 12.77
N TYR A 235 16.20 -3.53 12.81
CA TYR A 235 17.66 -3.60 12.67
C TYR A 235 18.39 -4.09 13.93
N GLN A 236 17.88 -3.75 15.12
CA GLN A 236 18.53 -4.10 16.41
C GLN A 236 18.07 -5.43 17.02
N GLY A 237 17.35 -6.28 16.29
CA GLY A 237 16.93 -7.60 16.76
C GLY A 237 15.97 -7.60 17.98
N GLN A 238 15.38 -6.44 18.31
CA GLN A 238 14.46 -6.32 19.43
C GLN A 238 13.18 -7.12 19.17
N LYS A 239 12.74 -7.90 20.18
CA LYS A 239 11.46 -8.64 20.15
C LYS A 239 10.27 -7.69 20.27
N THR A 240 10.00 -6.95 19.20
CA THR A 240 8.76 -6.21 18.99
C THR A 240 7.65 -7.14 18.53
N GLU A 241 6.39 -6.77 18.76
CA GLU A 241 5.26 -7.51 18.20
C GLU A 241 5.23 -7.31 16.67
N VAL A 242 5.23 -8.41 15.92
CA VAL A 242 5.38 -8.38 14.46
C VAL A 242 4.02 -8.57 13.80
N MET A 243 3.48 -7.51 13.19
CA MET A 243 2.29 -7.62 12.36
C MET A 243 2.54 -8.57 11.17
N THR A 244 1.56 -9.40 10.88
CA THR A 244 1.55 -10.33 9.74
C THR A 244 0.95 -9.69 8.48
N VAL A 245 1.26 -10.21 7.29
CA VAL A 245 0.65 -9.74 6.04
C VAL A 245 -0.89 -9.88 6.05
N PRO A 246 -1.50 -10.99 6.54
CA PRO A 246 -2.96 -11.07 6.65
C PRO A 246 -3.58 -10.01 7.59
N GLU A 247 -2.93 -9.69 8.71
CA GLU A 247 -3.36 -8.61 9.61
C GLU A 247 -3.29 -7.22 8.95
N LEU A 248 -2.22 -6.96 8.18
CA LEU A 248 -2.06 -5.73 7.41
C LEU A 248 -3.12 -5.63 6.32
N ALA A 249 -3.29 -6.70 5.54
CA ALA A 249 -4.24 -6.80 4.46
C ALA A 249 -5.67 -6.46 4.93
N GLY A 250 -6.14 -7.03 6.03
CA GLY A 250 -7.48 -6.75 6.58
C GLY A 250 -7.71 -5.26 6.89
N ARG A 251 -6.68 -4.56 7.37
CA ARG A 251 -6.71 -3.11 7.65
C ARG A 251 -6.72 -2.30 6.36
N LEU A 252 -5.83 -2.61 5.42
CA LEU A 252 -5.76 -1.94 4.12
C LEU A 252 -7.06 -2.12 3.32
N PHE A 253 -7.65 -3.32 3.30
CA PHE A 253 -8.92 -3.59 2.61
C PHE A 253 -10.04 -2.65 3.07
N ALA A 254 -10.27 -2.54 4.38
CA ALA A 254 -11.35 -1.72 4.93
C ALA A 254 -11.27 -0.25 4.48
N LYS A 255 -10.06 0.25 4.22
CA LYS A 255 -9.74 1.64 3.85
C LYS A 255 -9.38 1.83 2.37
N SER A 256 -9.22 0.77 1.56
CA SER A 256 -8.46 0.82 0.30
C SER A 256 -7.08 1.48 0.43
N GLY A 257 -6.40 1.18 1.54
CA GLY A 257 -5.10 1.76 1.84
C GLY A 257 -3.96 1.15 1.02
N SER A 258 -2.80 1.80 1.03
CA SER A 258 -1.58 1.27 0.39
C SER A 258 -0.35 1.37 1.28
N VAL A 259 0.61 0.47 1.06
CA VAL A 259 1.98 0.51 1.59
C VAL A 259 2.92 0.61 0.40
N ARG A 260 3.74 1.65 0.36
CA ARG A 260 4.62 2.00 -0.77
C ARG A 260 6.04 2.17 -0.24
N ALA A 261 7.04 1.51 -0.84
CA ALA A 261 8.41 1.55 -0.32
C ALA A 261 9.35 2.41 -1.18
N TYR A 262 10.15 3.25 -0.53
CA TYR A 262 11.15 4.09 -1.16
C TYR A 262 12.54 3.45 -1.17
N LEU A 263 13.27 3.56 -2.28
CA LEU A 263 14.72 3.28 -2.30
C LEU A 263 15.43 4.18 -3.31
N MET A 264 16.26 5.11 -2.82
CA MET A 264 16.86 6.21 -3.60
C MET A 264 17.43 5.79 -4.97
N ARG A 265 18.17 4.67 -5.04
CA ARG A 265 18.82 4.21 -6.28
C ARG A 265 17.82 3.98 -7.44
N ASN A 266 16.59 3.60 -7.12
CA ASN A 266 15.54 3.30 -8.11
C ASN A 266 14.88 4.58 -8.67
N HIS A 267 15.13 5.75 -8.06
CA HIS A 267 14.61 7.08 -8.46
C HIS A 267 15.70 8.00 -9.05
N ALA A 268 16.90 7.48 -9.34
CA ALA A 268 18.10 8.26 -9.69
C ALA A 268 17.89 9.34 -10.77
N LYS A 269 17.01 9.10 -11.76
CA LYS A 269 16.68 10.06 -12.84
C LYS A 269 16.04 11.37 -12.36
N HIS A 270 15.40 11.37 -11.19
CA HIS A 270 14.63 12.52 -10.68
C HIS A 270 15.41 13.33 -9.64
N LEU A 271 16.42 12.73 -8.98
CA LEU A 271 17.11 13.30 -7.82
C LEU A 271 17.70 14.70 -8.05
N ALA A 272 18.15 15.01 -9.27
CA ALA A 272 18.65 16.35 -9.61
C ALA A 272 17.57 17.44 -9.41
N ALA A 273 16.36 17.23 -9.94
CA ALA A 273 15.25 18.17 -9.81
C ALA A 273 14.77 18.31 -8.35
N HIS A 274 14.79 17.21 -7.58
CA HIS A 274 14.53 17.29 -6.13
C HIS A 274 15.61 18.09 -5.39
N MET A 275 16.89 17.98 -5.79
CA MET A 275 17.97 18.73 -5.16
C MET A 275 17.90 20.22 -5.47
N GLU A 276 17.61 20.59 -6.73
CA GLU A 276 17.37 21.97 -7.15
C GLU A 276 16.19 22.59 -6.37
N LYS A 277 15.07 21.86 -6.25
CA LYS A 277 13.90 22.24 -5.43
C LYS A 277 14.27 22.46 -3.96
N LEU A 278 15.07 21.58 -3.35
CA LEU A 278 15.51 21.72 -1.96
C LEU A 278 16.43 22.93 -1.78
N LEU A 279 17.42 23.11 -2.65
CA LEU A 279 18.35 24.24 -2.59
C LEU A 279 17.65 25.59 -2.78
N ALA A 280 16.65 25.68 -3.66
CA ALA A 280 15.80 26.85 -3.79
C ALA A 280 15.03 27.18 -2.49
N LEU A 281 14.40 26.18 -1.86
CA LEU A 281 13.68 26.37 -0.59
C LEU A 281 14.60 26.78 0.58
N ILE A 282 15.86 26.32 0.59
CA ILE A 282 16.89 26.77 1.56
C ILE A 282 17.27 28.23 1.28
N ALA A 283 17.54 28.60 0.02
CA ALA A 283 17.89 29.97 -0.36
C ALA A 283 16.75 30.97 -0.08
N GLU A 284 15.50 30.56 -0.30
CA GLU A 284 14.29 31.32 0.06
C GLU A 284 13.98 31.32 1.56
N LYS A 285 14.77 30.61 2.39
CA LYS A 285 14.57 30.43 3.85
C LYS A 285 13.21 29.81 4.22
N LYS A 286 12.60 29.08 3.29
CA LYS A 286 11.33 28.33 3.47
C LYS A 286 11.56 26.93 4.06
N LEU A 287 12.79 26.42 3.99
CA LEU A 287 13.20 25.15 4.55
C LEU A 287 14.38 25.37 5.51
N ASN A 288 14.40 24.62 6.61
CA ASN A 288 15.51 24.53 7.55
C ASN A 288 16.06 23.10 7.54
N ALA A 289 17.37 22.97 7.36
CA ALA A 289 18.06 21.69 7.34
C ALA A 289 18.68 21.41 8.72
N GLY A 290 17.85 20.98 9.67
CA GLY A 290 18.26 20.78 11.06
C GLY A 290 19.36 19.74 11.23
N ILE A 291 20.35 20.10 12.04
CA ILE A 291 21.55 19.32 12.38
C ILE A 291 21.54 19.08 13.88
N ASP A 292 22.05 17.92 14.31
CA ASP A 292 22.06 17.53 15.71
C ASP A 292 22.97 18.44 16.56
N PRO A 293 22.54 18.86 17.77
CA PRO A 293 23.36 19.68 18.65
C PRO A 293 24.44 18.91 19.42
N VAL A 294 24.57 17.59 19.24
CA VAL A 294 25.70 16.81 19.77
C VAL A 294 26.75 16.61 18.67
N GLU A 295 27.95 17.11 18.94
CA GLU A 295 29.09 16.99 18.02
C GLU A 295 29.84 15.67 18.22
N PHE A 296 30.19 15.03 17.11
CA PHE A 296 31.03 13.83 17.07
C PHE A 296 32.30 14.16 16.26
N MET A 297 33.47 14.03 16.89
CA MET A 297 34.75 14.46 16.31
C MET A 297 35.57 13.27 15.83
N GLY A 298 36.03 13.31 14.58
CA GLY A 298 36.80 12.24 13.96
C GLY A 298 36.01 10.96 13.70
N LEU A 299 36.59 10.01 12.97
CA LEU A 299 35.91 8.75 12.63
C LEU A 299 35.67 7.86 13.87
N ASP A 300 36.49 7.99 14.92
CA ASP A 300 36.29 7.32 16.21
C ASP A 300 34.91 7.61 16.81
N GLY A 301 34.44 8.86 16.71
CA GLY A 301 33.11 9.27 17.17
C GLY A 301 31.93 8.67 16.38
N GLY A 302 32.19 7.94 15.29
CA GLY A 302 31.13 7.35 14.44
C GLY A 302 30.35 6.22 15.11
N ALA A 303 30.97 5.50 16.04
CA ALA A 303 30.28 4.52 16.88
C ALA A 303 29.24 5.20 17.79
N ASP A 304 29.69 6.21 18.56
CA ASP A 304 28.83 6.99 19.46
C ASP A 304 27.73 7.76 18.71
N ALA A 305 28.02 8.24 17.49
CA ALA A 305 27.05 8.91 16.62
C ALA A 305 25.90 7.97 16.20
N LEU A 306 26.22 6.71 15.86
CA LEU A 306 25.24 5.69 15.53
C LEU A 306 24.43 5.28 16.77
N ASP A 307 25.06 5.00 17.90
CA ASP A 307 24.36 4.65 19.15
C ASP A 307 23.49 5.81 19.67
N HIS A 308 23.92 7.07 19.48
CA HIS A 308 23.10 8.24 19.75
C HIS A 308 21.83 8.27 18.89
N MET A 309 21.97 8.06 17.57
CA MET A 309 20.85 8.05 16.63
C MET A 309 19.89 6.88 16.89
N PHE A 310 20.41 5.66 17.08
CA PHE A 310 19.59 4.46 17.30
C PHE A 310 18.94 4.41 18.69
N ALA A 311 19.55 5.03 19.71
CA ALA A 311 18.87 5.31 20.98
C ALA A 311 17.76 6.38 20.87
N GLY A 312 17.53 6.94 19.67
CA GLY A 312 16.50 7.93 19.40
C GLY A 312 16.72 9.23 20.15
N LYS A 313 17.98 9.62 20.40
CA LYS A 313 18.35 10.86 21.10
C LYS A 313 18.35 12.09 20.18
N ASN A 314 18.63 11.89 18.88
CA ASN A 314 18.92 12.98 17.94
C ASN A 314 17.76 13.92 17.58
N VAL A 315 18.10 15.19 17.29
CA VAL A 315 17.22 16.25 16.78
C VAL A 315 17.77 16.71 15.43
N GLY A 316 17.12 16.30 14.34
CA GLY A 316 17.63 16.49 12.99
C GLY A 316 18.73 15.49 12.63
N LYS A 317 19.72 15.95 11.85
CA LYS A 317 20.75 15.10 11.24
C LYS A 317 22.01 15.01 12.10
N VAL A 318 22.36 13.79 12.50
CA VAL A 318 23.67 13.49 13.13
C VAL A 318 24.79 13.58 12.09
N ILE A 319 25.85 14.31 12.43
CA ILE A 319 27.02 14.56 11.58
C ILE A 319 28.29 14.28 12.40
N ILE A 320 29.27 13.64 11.74
CA ILE A 320 30.66 13.60 12.21
C ILE A 320 31.40 14.78 11.59
N THR A 321 32.13 15.52 12.43
CA THR A 321 33.02 16.61 12.02
C THR A 321 34.46 16.11 11.95
N SER A 322 35.13 16.38 10.84
CA SER A 322 36.56 16.07 10.68
C SER A 322 37.42 16.94 11.61
N SER A 323 38.60 16.42 11.97
CA SER A 323 39.57 17.09 12.82
C SER A 323 40.08 18.41 12.21
N GLY A 324 39.52 19.53 12.68
CA GLY A 324 39.99 20.89 12.34
C GLY A 324 38.95 21.83 11.69
N SER A 325 37.66 21.72 12.01
CA SER A 325 36.63 22.69 11.58
C SER A 325 35.73 23.13 12.74
N GLU A 326 35.19 24.36 12.67
CA GLU A 326 34.54 25.05 13.80
C GLU A 326 33.03 24.78 13.96
N SER A 327 32.52 25.07 15.16
CA SER A 327 31.14 24.85 15.63
C SER A 327 30.25 26.10 15.47
N MET A 328 28.98 25.93 15.03
CA MET A 328 27.99 27.03 14.94
C MET A 328 26.52 26.55 15.09
N LEU A 329 25.90 26.70 16.27
CA LEU A 329 24.47 26.39 16.52
C LEU A 329 23.77 27.33 17.54
N PRO A 330 22.58 27.93 17.24
CA PRO A 330 21.73 28.68 18.19
C PRO A 330 20.40 27.97 18.60
N ARG A 331 19.59 28.55 19.51
CA ARG A 331 18.34 27.97 20.07
C ARG A 331 17.09 28.92 20.05
N PRO A 332 15.83 28.43 20.02
CA PRO A 332 14.58 29.23 19.89
C PRO A 332 13.64 29.27 21.14
N TRP A 333 12.38 29.76 20.99
CA TRP A 333 11.33 29.99 22.05
C TRP A 333 9.85 29.73 21.57
N HIS A 334 8.82 29.86 22.44
CA HIS A 334 7.52 29.10 22.41
C HIS A 334 6.18 29.84 22.07
N ALA A 335 5.04 29.10 21.95
CA ALA A 335 3.65 29.55 21.57
C ALA A 335 2.45 28.64 22.07
N PRO A 336 1.14 28.94 21.79
CA PRO A 336 -0.09 28.12 22.11
C PRO A 336 -1.19 27.99 20.96
N PHE A 337 -2.50 27.68 21.19
CA PHE A 337 -3.19 26.34 21.28
C PHE A 337 -4.76 26.34 21.07
N SER A 338 -5.38 25.21 20.59
CA SER A 338 -6.83 24.76 20.73
C SER A 338 -7.97 25.45 19.89
N ASN A 339 -9.27 25.05 19.71
CA ASN A 339 -10.22 23.88 19.95
C ASN A 339 -11.64 24.22 19.31
N ARG A 340 -12.76 23.42 19.17
CA ARG A 340 -13.11 21.97 18.90
C ARG A 340 -14.67 21.72 18.74
N THR A 341 -15.15 20.74 17.91
CA THR A 341 -16.49 19.99 17.91
C THR A 341 -17.84 20.76 17.74
N SER A 342 -19.08 20.23 17.48
CA SER A 342 -19.79 18.97 16.98
C SER A 342 -21.29 19.31 16.63
N PHE A 343 -22.38 18.51 16.36
CA PHE A 343 -22.76 17.06 16.28
C PHE A 343 -24.04 16.78 15.36
N ALA A 344 -24.92 15.74 15.57
CA ALA A 344 -25.97 15.25 14.59
C ALA A 344 -27.18 14.38 15.15
N HIS A 345 -28.03 13.74 14.25
CA HIS A 345 -29.13 12.68 14.39
C HIS A 345 -30.63 13.11 14.11
N SER A 346 -31.73 12.31 13.89
CA SER A 346 -32.13 10.98 13.29
C SER A 346 -33.72 10.78 13.41
N HIS A 347 -34.58 9.77 13.02
CA HIS A 347 -34.62 8.44 12.30
C HIS A 347 -36.11 7.82 12.19
N ARG A 348 -36.38 6.78 11.33
CA ARG A 348 -37.42 5.63 11.37
C ARG A 348 -38.77 5.53 10.52
N PRO A 349 -39.37 4.30 10.29
CA PRO A 349 -40.37 3.93 9.23
C PRO A 349 -41.58 2.98 9.62
N ALA A 350 -42.30 2.34 8.64
CA ALA A 350 -43.28 1.22 8.81
C ALA A 350 -43.44 0.27 7.55
N MET A 351 -44.26 -0.81 7.63
CA MET A 351 -44.48 -1.91 6.61
C MET A 351 -46.01 -2.17 6.39
N THR A 352 -46.61 -3.16 5.67
CA THR A 352 -46.37 -4.60 5.27
C THR A 352 -47.12 -4.94 3.93
N GLY A 353 -47.14 -6.14 3.28
CA GLY A 353 -46.44 -7.43 3.44
C GLY A 353 -47.15 -8.69 2.79
N GLN A 354 -46.47 -9.65 2.11
CA GLN A 354 -47.05 -10.96 1.61
C GLN A 354 -46.05 -12.12 1.18
N THR A 355 -45.78 -13.17 1.99
CA THR A 355 -44.97 -14.45 1.83
C THR A 355 -43.84 -14.66 0.76
N TYR A 356 -42.64 -15.12 1.17
CA TYR A 356 -41.53 -15.69 0.32
C TYR A 356 -40.40 -16.42 1.11
N GLN A 357 -39.38 -17.01 0.47
CA GLN A 357 -38.21 -17.66 1.12
C GLN A 357 -36.87 -16.88 1.03
N GLN A 358 -36.01 -17.03 2.05
CA GLN A 358 -34.62 -16.52 2.06
C GLN A 358 -33.64 -17.42 2.82
N ILE A 359 -32.34 -17.27 2.55
CA ILE A 359 -31.26 -17.79 3.40
C ILE A 359 -31.01 -16.82 4.56
N GLN A 360 -30.97 -17.34 5.78
CA GLN A 360 -30.73 -16.60 7.02
C GLN A 360 -29.47 -17.12 7.72
N VAL A 361 -28.55 -16.22 8.05
CA VAL A 361 -27.43 -16.50 8.97
C VAL A 361 -27.98 -16.58 10.39
N HIS A 362 -27.77 -17.70 11.07
CA HIS A 362 -28.21 -17.95 12.44
C HIS A 362 -27.06 -18.14 13.44
N THR A 363 -25.85 -18.41 12.96
CA THR A 363 -24.63 -18.59 13.76
C THR A 363 -23.44 -17.98 13.01
N LEU A 364 -22.53 -17.30 13.71
CA LEU A 364 -21.32 -16.77 13.08
C LEU A 364 -20.29 -17.89 12.81
N SER A 365 -20.00 -18.17 11.55
CA SER A 365 -19.02 -19.19 11.12
C SER A 365 -18.58 -18.99 9.65
N SER A 366 -17.33 -19.30 9.32
CA SER A 366 -16.85 -19.40 7.93
C SER A 366 -17.25 -20.70 7.22
N ASP A 367 -17.84 -21.65 7.95
CA ASP A 367 -18.58 -22.76 7.37
C ASP A 367 -20.02 -22.29 7.08
N PHE A 368 -20.32 -22.04 5.79
CA PHE A 368 -21.61 -21.52 5.33
C PHE A 368 -22.79 -22.43 5.71
N ARG A 369 -22.60 -23.76 5.64
CA ARG A 369 -23.65 -24.75 5.96
C ARG A 369 -23.93 -24.85 7.45
N LYS A 370 -22.96 -24.54 8.32
CA LYS A 370 -23.16 -24.39 9.77
C LYS A 370 -23.68 -23.01 10.19
N ALA A 371 -23.46 -21.99 9.35
CA ALA A 371 -23.85 -20.62 9.64
C ALA A 371 -25.29 -20.29 9.20
N THR A 372 -25.80 -20.97 8.16
CA THR A 372 -27.02 -20.59 7.46
C THR A 372 -28.09 -21.68 7.42
N LYS A 373 -29.34 -21.24 7.27
CA LYS A 373 -30.51 -22.07 6.97
C LYS A 373 -31.44 -21.32 6.01
N ILE A 374 -32.25 -22.02 5.23
CA ILE A 374 -33.39 -21.41 4.54
C ILE A 374 -34.50 -21.16 5.58
N VAL A 375 -35.22 -20.05 5.45
CA VAL A 375 -36.41 -19.72 6.23
C VAL A 375 -37.51 -19.15 5.34
N ASP A 376 -38.75 -19.49 5.66
CA ASP A 376 -39.92 -18.81 5.14
C ASP A 376 -40.07 -17.45 5.84
N VAL A 377 -40.15 -16.39 5.04
CA VAL A 377 -40.47 -15.03 5.44
C VAL A 377 -41.98 -14.85 5.26
N PRO A 378 -42.72 -14.40 6.29
CA PRO A 378 -44.18 -14.34 6.21
C PRO A 378 -44.68 -13.33 5.18
N GLU A 379 -43.85 -12.36 4.77
CA GLU A 379 -44.27 -11.18 4.03
C GLU A 379 -43.20 -10.64 3.04
N VAL A 380 -43.41 -10.76 1.71
CA VAL A 380 -42.72 -9.92 0.69
C VAL A 380 -42.97 -8.46 1.05
N PRO A 381 -41.95 -7.60 1.07
CA PRO A 381 -42.13 -6.20 1.45
C PRO A 381 -43.16 -5.47 0.57
N THR A 382 -43.90 -4.54 1.16
CA THR A 382 -44.51 -3.44 0.39
C THR A 382 -43.46 -2.34 0.26
N PRO A 383 -43.11 -1.88 -0.95
CA PRO A 383 -42.01 -0.93 -1.14
C PRO A 383 -42.33 0.43 -0.53
N ALA A 384 -41.45 0.91 0.34
CA ALA A 384 -41.49 2.29 0.83
C ALA A 384 -41.28 3.31 -0.31
N ALA A 385 -41.59 4.58 -0.06
CA ALA A 385 -41.34 5.66 -1.01
C ALA A 385 -39.86 5.68 -1.48
N GLY A 386 -39.65 5.85 -2.80
CA GLY A 386 -38.33 5.77 -3.44
C GLY A 386 -37.77 4.36 -3.61
N LYS A 387 -38.54 3.30 -3.37
CA LYS A 387 -38.09 1.90 -3.49
C LYS A 387 -38.91 1.06 -4.46
N VAL A 388 -38.35 -0.08 -4.86
CA VAL A 388 -39.02 -1.13 -5.63
C VAL A 388 -38.80 -2.49 -4.95
N VAL A 389 -39.65 -3.47 -5.25
CA VAL A 389 -39.39 -4.87 -4.92
C VAL A 389 -39.03 -5.62 -6.18
N VAL A 390 -37.94 -6.37 -6.11
CA VAL A 390 -37.44 -7.23 -7.18
C VAL A 390 -37.71 -8.68 -6.81
N GLN A 391 -38.31 -9.45 -7.72
CA GLN A 391 -38.29 -10.90 -7.69
C GLN A 391 -37.02 -11.38 -8.38
N ASN A 392 -36.20 -12.14 -7.66
CA ASN A 392 -34.85 -12.51 -8.08
C ASN A 392 -34.88 -13.74 -8.98
N ALA A 393 -34.23 -13.64 -10.14
CA ALA A 393 -34.06 -14.75 -11.08
C ALA A 393 -32.64 -15.34 -11.02
N TYR A 394 -31.62 -14.51 -10.78
CA TYR A 394 -30.22 -14.93 -10.67
C TYR A 394 -29.50 -14.21 -9.53
N VAL A 395 -28.71 -14.95 -8.75
CA VAL A 395 -27.84 -14.41 -7.69
C VAL A 395 -26.40 -14.86 -7.91
N GLY A 396 -25.45 -13.91 -7.85
CA GLY A 396 -24.04 -14.17 -8.09
C GLY A 396 -23.29 -14.53 -6.81
N ILE A 397 -22.57 -15.65 -6.83
CA ILE A 397 -21.92 -16.22 -5.64
C ILE A 397 -20.46 -15.74 -5.52
N ASN A 398 -20.01 -15.42 -4.31
CA ASN A 398 -18.72 -14.77 -4.07
C ASN A 398 -17.93 -15.41 -2.92
N ALA A 399 -16.61 -15.46 -3.06
CA ALA A 399 -15.72 -15.93 -2.00
C ALA A 399 -15.87 -15.17 -0.67
N THR A 400 -16.30 -13.91 -0.71
CA THR A 400 -16.50 -13.06 0.47
C THR A 400 -17.74 -13.43 1.27
N ASP A 401 -18.69 -14.20 0.71
CA ASP A 401 -19.96 -14.52 1.38
C ASP A 401 -19.72 -15.27 2.70
N ILE A 402 -18.72 -16.16 2.76
CA ILE A 402 -18.37 -16.87 4.01
C ILE A 402 -17.66 -15.98 5.05
N ASN A 403 -17.07 -14.86 4.63
CA ASN A 403 -16.53 -13.88 5.57
C ASN A 403 -17.67 -13.11 6.26
N ILE A 404 -18.77 -12.84 5.55
CA ILE A 404 -19.98 -12.26 6.13
C ILE A 404 -20.64 -13.23 7.10
N THR A 405 -20.75 -14.52 6.74
CA THR A 405 -21.27 -15.52 7.68
C THR A 405 -20.34 -15.70 8.89
N ALA A 406 -19.03 -15.49 8.75
CA ALA A 406 -18.08 -15.43 9.87
C ALA A 406 -18.16 -14.13 10.70
N GLY A 407 -19.03 -13.18 10.34
CA GLY A 407 -19.22 -11.91 11.04
C GLY A 407 -18.20 -10.82 10.67
N ALA A 408 -17.57 -10.86 9.50
CA ALA A 408 -16.88 -9.70 8.93
C ALA A 408 -17.91 -8.64 8.50
N GLY A 409 -17.60 -7.36 8.74
CA GLY A 409 -18.57 -6.26 8.59
C GLY A 409 -19.04 -5.72 9.94
N ALA A 410 -20.13 -4.94 9.92
CA ALA A 410 -20.67 -4.29 11.12
C ALA A 410 -21.69 -5.18 11.85
N ILE A 411 -22.32 -6.14 11.16
CA ILE A 411 -23.29 -7.06 11.75
C ILE A 411 -22.58 -8.07 12.67
N LYS A 412 -22.88 -8.01 13.97
CA LYS A 412 -22.38 -8.94 15.01
C LYS A 412 -23.48 -9.72 15.74
N GLN A 413 -24.75 -9.45 15.41
CA GLN A 413 -25.91 -10.08 16.03
C GLN A 413 -26.61 -10.99 15.01
N VAL A 414 -27.03 -12.16 15.46
CA VAL A 414 -27.79 -13.15 14.69
C VAL A 414 -29.21 -13.28 15.27
N PRO A 415 -30.23 -13.61 14.46
CA PRO A 415 -30.15 -13.91 13.03
C PRO A 415 -30.16 -12.66 12.12
N PHE A 416 -29.62 -12.79 10.91
CA PHE A 416 -29.68 -11.76 9.86
C PHE A 416 -29.77 -12.40 8.45
N PRO A 417 -30.34 -11.72 7.44
CA PRO A 417 -30.51 -12.29 6.10
C PRO A 417 -29.19 -12.37 5.32
N CYS A 418 -29.02 -13.40 4.49
CA CYS A 418 -27.76 -13.72 3.82
C CYS A 418 -27.64 -13.14 2.39
N GLY A 419 -26.43 -13.09 1.85
CA GLY A 419 -26.01 -12.08 0.88
C GLY A 419 -25.28 -10.92 1.58
N LEU A 420 -24.64 -10.01 0.85
CA LEU A 420 -23.57 -9.16 1.42
C LEU A 420 -23.99 -7.73 1.85
N GLU A 421 -23.42 -7.24 2.96
CA GLU A 421 -23.76 -5.94 3.59
C GLU A 421 -23.39 -4.70 2.75
N ALA A 422 -24.32 -3.72 2.69
CA ALA A 422 -24.05 -2.35 2.26
C ALA A 422 -24.68 -1.33 3.23
N GLY A 423 -23.95 -0.97 4.29
CA GLY A 423 -24.40 0.03 5.26
C GLY A 423 -24.21 1.46 4.76
N LYS A 424 -25.33 2.14 4.44
CA LYS A 424 -25.41 3.55 3.98
C LYS A 424 -24.54 3.87 2.74
N LEU A 425 -25.18 3.76 1.58
CA LEU A 425 -24.70 4.09 0.23
C LEU A 425 -23.77 3.05 -0.42
N ASP A 426 -24.38 2.25 -1.29
CA ASP A 426 -23.91 1.92 -2.64
C ASP A 426 -22.56 1.19 -2.81
N CYS A 427 -22.43 0.02 -2.18
CA CYS A 427 -22.37 -1.25 -2.95
C CYS A 427 -22.38 -2.48 -2.04
N ALA A 428 -23.22 -3.47 -2.36
CA ALA A 428 -23.13 -4.82 -1.80
C ALA A 428 -22.47 -5.76 -2.81
N LEU A 429 -21.77 -6.78 -2.35
CA LEU A 429 -21.04 -7.72 -3.24
C LEU A 429 -21.84 -8.99 -3.57
N THR A 430 -23.17 -8.95 -3.50
CA THR A 430 -24.03 -9.94 -4.17
C THR A 430 -24.70 -9.25 -5.35
N SER A 431 -24.23 -9.54 -6.57
CA SER A 431 -24.90 -9.10 -7.79
C SER A 431 -26.16 -9.93 -8.01
N VAL A 432 -27.29 -9.27 -8.20
CA VAL A 432 -28.58 -9.90 -8.46
C VAL A 432 -29.13 -9.42 -9.78
N LEU A 433 -29.94 -10.25 -10.44
CA LEU A 433 -30.83 -9.87 -11.53
C LEU A 433 -32.21 -10.45 -11.29
N GLY A 434 -33.22 -9.63 -11.55
CA GLY A 434 -34.61 -10.00 -11.35
C GLY A 434 -35.57 -9.07 -12.09
N THR A 435 -36.86 -9.24 -11.80
CA THR A 435 -37.94 -8.44 -12.37
C THR A 435 -38.57 -7.57 -11.28
N VAL A 436 -38.81 -6.29 -11.55
CA VAL A 436 -39.56 -5.42 -10.63
C VAL A 436 -41.01 -5.92 -10.55
N VAL A 437 -41.45 -6.32 -9.36
CA VAL A 437 -42.82 -6.83 -9.11
C VAL A 437 -43.73 -5.81 -8.43
N SER A 438 -43.17 -4.86 -7.68
CA SER A 438 -43.92 -3.73 -7.12
C SER A 438 -43.04 -2.48 -7.00
N VAL A 439 -43.69 -1.32 -6.95
CA VAL A 439 -43.04 0.01 -7.02
C VAL A 439 -43.67 0.91 -5.95
N GLY A 440 -42.84 1.58 -5.16
CA GLY A 440 -43.25 2.48 -4.09
C GLY A 440 -43.51 3.91 -4.58
N GLU A 441 -44.05 4.74 -3.70
CA GLU A 441 -44.39 6.14 -4.00
C GLU A 441 -43.16 6.95 -4.47
N GLY A 442 -43.35 7.82 -5.46
CA GLY A 442 -42.31 8.74 -5.96
C GLY A 442 -41.28 8.15 -6.92
N VAL A 443 -41.27 6.82 -7.13
CA VAL A 443 -40.44 6.18 -8.16
C VAL A 443 -41.00 6.46 -9.55
N THR A 444 -40.13 6.80 -10.50
CA THR A 444 -40.51 7.15 -11.89
C THR A 444 -39.60 6.52 -12.95
N GLU A 445 -38.37 6.17 -12.57
CA GLU A 445 -37.35 5.52 -13.38
C GLU A 445 -37.64 4.03 -13.65
N CYS A 446 -38.39 3.38 -12.75
CA CYS A 446 -38.73 1.95 -12.80
C CYS A 446 -40.24 1.72 -12.78
N LYS A 447 -40.69 0.66 -13.46
CA LYS A 447 -42.07 0.16 -13.46
C LYS A 447 -42.10 -1.34 -13.22
N VAL A 448 -43.26 -1.88 -12.84
CA VAL A 448 -43.49 -3.32 -12.78
C VAL A 448 -43.23 -3.96 -14.15
N GLY A 449 -42.51 -5.08 -14.16
CA GLY A 449 -42.05 -5.78 -15.36
C GLY A 449 -40.73 -5.30 -15.96
N ASP A 450 -40.08 -4.27 -15.41
CA ASP A 450 -38.70 -3.94 -15.79
C ASP A 450 -37.72 -5.01 -15.26
N TYR A 451 -36.77 -5.44 -16.11
CA TYR A 451 -35.63 -6.23 -15.66
C TYR A 451 -34.56 -5.32 -15.04
N VAL A 452 -34.07 -5.70 -13.88
CA VAL A 452 -33.12 -4.89 -13.10
C VAL A 452 -32.01 -5.75 -12.49
N ALA A 453 -30.78 -5.27 -12.62
CA ALA A 453 -29.64 -5.74 -11.87
C ALA A 453 -29.38 -4.83 -10.66
N TYR A 454 -29.11 -5.39 -9.49
CA TYR A 454 -28.88 -4.59 -8.27
C TYR A 454 -27.88 -5.28 -7.31
N GLN A 455 -27.59 -4.60 -6.19
CA GLN A 455 -26.71 -5.06 -5.12
C GLN A 455 -27.33 -4.75 -3.74
N GLN A 456 -27.64 -5.76 -2.92
CA GLN A 456 -28.03 -5.53 -1.51
C GLN A 456 -27.72 -6.71 -0.57
N LEU A 457 -27.70 -6.42 0.75
CA LEU A 457 -27.84 -7.41 1.82
C LEU A 457 -29.17 -8.15 1.69
N GLY A 458 -29.21 -9.43 2.08
CA GLY A 458 -30.41 -10.26 1.95
C GLY A 458 -30.68 -10.76 0.53
N ALA A 459 -29.74 -10.56 -0.40
CA ALA A 459 -29.86 -10.97 -1.80
C ALA A 459 -30.05 -12.49 -2.03
N PHE A 460 -29.71 -13.36 -1.06
CA PHE A 460 -30.03 -14.79 -1.15
C PHE A 460 -31.49 -15.04 -0.70
N ALA A 461 -32.40 -14.48 -1.48
CA ALA A 461 -33.84 -14.46 -1.26
C ALA A 461 -34.59 -14.49 -2.60
N GLU A 462 -35.82 -14.98 -2.61
CA GLU A 462 -36.71 -14.90 -3.78
C GLU A 462 -37.14 -13.45 -4.09
N TYR A 463 -37.31 -12.60 -3.07
CA TYR A 463 -37.73 -11.20 -3.23
C TYR A 463 -36.94 -10.27 -2.30
N VAL A 464 -36.61 -9.07 -2.78
CA VAL A 464 -35.91 -8.04 -1.98
C VAL A 464 -36.44 -6.64 -2.31
N GLU A 465 -36.65 -5.83 -1.27
CA GLU A 465 -36.94 -4.40 -1.39
C GLU A 465 -35.65 -3.59 -1.51
N VAL A 466 -35.52 -2.76 -2.54
CA VAL A 466 -34.29 -2.00 -2.88
C VAL A 466 -34.61 -0.54 -3.24
N PRO A 467 -33.71 0.43 -3.00
CA PRO A 467 -33.86 1.78 -3.51
C PRO A 467 -33.88 1.81 -5.04
N SER A 468 -34.87 2.48 -5.63
CA SER A 468 -35.02 2.63 -7.09
C SER A 468 -33.78 3.26 -7.73
N ALA A 469 -33.22 4.30 -7.10
CA ALA A 469 -32.00 4.98 -7.51
C ALA A 469 -30.73 4.10 -7.53
N THR A 470 -30.76 2.87 -7.00
CA THR A 470 -29.61 1.95 -6.95
C THR A 470 -29.72 0.75 -7.90
N VAL A 471 -30.79 0.65 -8.71
CA VAL A 471 -30.96 -0.45 -9.67
C VAL A 471 -30.51 -0.07 -11.08
N LEU A 472 -29.79 -0.98 -11.74
CA LEU A 472 -29.42 -0.87 -13.14
C LEU A 472 -30.45 -1.59 -14.00
N LYS A 473 -31.27 -0.84 -14.75
CA LYS A 473 -32.23 -1.41 -15.70
C LYS A 473 -31.51 -2.13 -16.85
N THR A 474 -32.01 -3.31 -17.21
CA THR A 474 -31.46 -4.14 -18.29
C THR A 474 -32.51 -4.36 -19.40
N PRO A 475 -32.11 -4.48 -20.68
CA PRO A 475 -33.06 -4.69 -21.77
C PRO A 475 -33.60 -6.13 -21.81
N GLU A 476 -32.91 -7.07 -21.19
CA GLU A 476 -33.23 -8.49 -21.12
C GLU A 476 -32.83 -9.06 -19.76
N LEU A 477 -33.42 -10.20 -19.37
CA LEU A 477 -33.10 -10.96 -18.16
C LEU A 477 -31.83 -11.81 -18.37
N SER A 478 -30.73 -11.16 -18.76
CA SER A 478 -29.47 -11.79 -19.15
C SER A 478 -28.41 -11.77 -18.04
N PRO A 479 -27.92 -12.93 -17.56
CA PRO A 479 -26.96 -13.01 -16.46
C PRO A 479 -25.61 -12.34 -16.77
N VAL A 480 -25.31 -12.05 -18.04
CA VAL A 480 -24.09 -11.33 -18.48
C VAL A 480 -23.93 -9.98 -17.77
N VAL A 481 -25.02 -9.22 -17.54
CA VAL A 481 -24.94 -7.92 -16.85
C VAL A 481 -24.56 -8.09 -15.36
N VAL A 482 -24.94 -9.21 -14.76
CA VAL A 482 -24.69 -9.56 -13.35
C VAL A 482 -23.21 -9.82 -13.09
N LEU A 483 -22.47 -10.25 -14.11
CA LEU A 483 -21.02 -10.40 -14.07
C LEU A 483 -20.30 -9.05 -14.08
N LEU A 484 -20.85 -8.04 -14.77
CA LEU A 484 -20.25 -6.70 -14.83
C LEU A 484 -20.34 -5.95 -13.51
N THR A 485 -21.48 -6.03 -12.82
CA THR A 485 -21.77 -5.18 -11.65
C THR A 485 -20.81 -5.37 -10.47
N ILE A 486 -20.13 -6.52 -10.36
CA ILE A 486 -19.02 -6.71 -9.40
C ILE A 486 -17.73 -7.06 -10.11
N SER A 487 -17.70 -8.17 -10.87
CA SER A 487 -16.43 -8.73 -11.35
C SER A 487 -15.83 -7.91 -12.49
N GLY A 488 -16.64 -7.46 -13.45
CA GLY A 488 -16.20 -6.52 -14.49
C GLY A 488 -15.77 -5.17 -13.92
N LEU A 489 -16.62 -4.54 -13.10
CA LEU A 489 -16.32 -3.25 -12.45
C LEU A 489 -15.09 -3.32 -11.57
N SER A 490 -14.94 -4.37 -10.76
CA SER A 490 -13.77 -4.55 -9.92
C SER A 490 -12.48 -4.69 -10.73
N ALA A 491 -12.48 -5.51 -11.78
CA ALA A 491 -11.30 -5.61 -12.65
C ALA A 491 -10.96 -4.26 -13.31
N SER A 492 -11.98 -3.57 -13.83
CA SER A 492 -11.84 -2.30 -14.55
C SER A 492 -11.33 -1.16 -13.67
N ILE A 493 -11.91 -0.98 -12.48
CA ILE A 493 -11.52 0.07 -11.53
C ILE A 493 -10.21 -0.29 -10.83
N ALA A 494 -10.00 -1.55 -10.45
CA ALA A 494 -8.78 -1.94 -9.76
C ALA A 494 -7.54 -1.84 -10.66
N LEU A 495 -7.64 -2.16 -11.96
CA LEU A 495 -6.54 -1.91 -12.90
C LEU A 495 -6.29 -0.41 -13.14
N SER A 496 -7.35 0.39 -13.25
CA SER A 496 -7.26 1.83 -13.55
C SER A 496 -6.78 2.65 -12.36
N GLU A 497 -7.49 2.61 -11.22
CA GLU A 497 -7.32 3.57 -10.13
C GLU A 497 -6.29 3.11 -9.09
N VAL A 498 -6.30 1.82 -8.76
CA VAL A 498 -5.38 1.23 -7.78
C VAL A 498 -4.11 0.76 -8.48
N GLY A 499 -4.27 0.08 -9.61
CA GLY A 499 -3.22 -0.40 -10.48
C GLY A 499 -2.49 0.72 -11.21
N GLN A 500 -3.18 1.80 -11.62
CA GLN A 500 -2.62 2.86 -12.47
C GLN A 500 -1.99 2.28 -13.75
N MET A 501 -2.68 1.29 -14.35
CA MET A 501 -2.21 0.49 -15.48
C MET A 501 -2.00 1.33 -16.74
N THR A 502 -0.87 1.07 -17.40
CA THR A 502 -0.43 1.65 -18.68
C THR A 502 -0.32 0.57 -19.76
N THR A 503 0.32 0.85 -20.89
CA THR A 503 0.53 -0.08 -22.01
C THR A 503 1.99 -0.53 -22.08
N GLY A 504 2.22 -1.83 -22.29
CA GLY A 504 3.54 -2.45 -22.34
C GLY A 504 4.02 -3.08 -21.03
N GLU A 505 3.15 -3.21 -20.03
CA GLU A 505 3.44 -3.81 -18.73
C GLU A 505 3.27 -5.35 -18.73
N THR A 506 3.97 -6.00 -17.81
CA THR A 506 3.83 -7.43 -17.47
C THR A 506 2.91 -7.58 -16.27
N ILE A 507 1.78 -8.27 -16.45
CA ILE A 507 0.69 -8.33 -15.47
C ILE A 507 0.44 -9.78 -15.04
N LEU A 508 0.67 -10.08 -13.76
CA LEU A 508 0.35 -11.35 -13.13
C LEU A 508 -1.06 -11.31 -12.54
N VAL A 509 -1.92 -12.23 -12.94
CA VAL A 509 -3.28 -12.39 -12.42
C VAL A 509 -3.36 -13.71 -11.65
N THR A 510 -3.69 -13.66 -10.36
CA THR A 510 -3.95 -14.87 -9.56
C THR A 510 -5.45 -15.20 -9.58
N ALA A 511 -5.78 -16.50 -9.47
CA ALA A 511 -7.12 -17.02 -9.78
C ALA A 511 -7.66 -16.57 -11.15
N ALA A 512 -6.78 -16.48 -12.16
CA ALA A 512 -7.07 -15.80 -13.43
C ALA A 512 -8.29 -16.36 -14.17
N ALA A 513 -8.54 -17.67 -14.08
CA ALA A 513 -9.70 -18.31 -14.70
C ALA A 513 -11.02 -18.11 -13.93
N GLY A 514 -11.04 -17.38 -12.81
CA GLY A 514 -12.22 -17.13 -11.98
C GLY A 514 -12.99 -15.87 -12.36
N GLY A 515 -14.15 -15.67 -11.70
CA GLY A 515 -15.16 -14.66 -12.07
C GLY A 515 -14.66 -13.23 -12.29
N THR A 516 -13.73 -12.74 -11.44
CA THR A 516 -13.08 -11.43 -11.62
C THR A 516 -11.79 -11.52 -12.46
N GLY A 517 -10.99 -12.57 -12.27
CA GLY A 517 -9.70 -12.75 -12.97
C GLY A 517 -9.83 -12.72 -14.49
N GLN A 518 -10.89 -13.32 -15.03
CA GLN A 518 -11.15 -13.34 -16.48
C GLN A 518 -11.31 -11.94 -17.09
N PHE A 519 -11.86 -10.99 -16.33
CA PHE A 519 -11.98 -9.60 -16.77
C PHE A 519 -10.64 -8.87 -16.66
N VAL A 520 -9.85 -9.15 -15.62
CA VAL A 520 -8.50 -8.58 -15.47
C VAL A 520 -7.62 -9.00 -16.65
N VAL A 521 -7.63 -10.28 -17.02
CA VAL A 521 -6.89 -10.80 -18.19
C VAL A 521 -7.28 -10.05 -19.46
N GLN A 522 -8.57 -10.04 -19.80
CA GLN A 522 -9.04 -9.42 -21.04
C GLN A 522 -8.81 -7.91 -21.08
N LEU A 523 -9.06 -7.18 -19.98
CA LEU A 523 -8.85 -5.74 -19.92
C LEU A 523 -7.36 -5.35 -19.99
N ALA A 524 -6.47 -6.18 -19.42
CA ALA A 524 -5.03 -6.02 -19.58
C ALA A 524 -4.57 -6.30 -21.03
N LYS A 525 -5.07 -7.36 -21.67
CA LYS A 525 -4.78 -7.64 -23.09
C LYS A 525 -5.28 -6.53 -24.02
N LEU A 526 -6.49 -6.01 -23.79
CA LEU A 526 -7.06 -4.88 -24.53
C LEU A 526 -6.27 -3.57 -24.33
N ALA A 527 -5.56 -3.42 -23.22
CA ALA A 527 -4.65 -2.31 -22.96
C ALA A 527 -3.25 -2.50 -23.57
N GLY A 528 -2.99 -3.60 -24.28
CA GLY A 528 -1.70 -3.88 -24.93
C GLY A 528 -0.62 -4.43 -24.00
N ASN A 529 -1.01 -5.10 -22.90
CA ASN A 529 -0.08 -5.66 -21.91
C ASN A 529 0.19 -7.16 -22.13
N HIS A 530 1.28 -7.65 -21.55
CA HIS A 530 1.61 -9.07 -21.45
C HIS A 530 1.00 -9.64 -20.17
N VAL A 531 0.26 -10.74 -20.26
CA VAL A 531 -0.55 -11.27 -19.16
C VAL A 531 -0.15 -12.69 -18.81
N ILE A 532 0.21 -12.86 -17.53
CA ILE A 532 0.51 -14.14 -16.88
C ILE A 532 -0.69 -14.51 -16.01
N GLY A 533 -1.26 -15.70 -16.18
CA GLY A 533 -2.46 -16.13 -15.43
C GLY A 533 -2.21 -17.44 -14.67
N THR A 534 -2.42 -17.44 -13.34
CA THR A 534 -2.29 -18.68 -12.54
C THR A 534 -3.62 -19.41 -12.39
N THR A 535 -3.59 -20.75 -12.52
CA THR A 535 -4.81 -21.58 -12.53
C THR A 535 -4.59 -23.01 -12.03
N SER A 536 -5.70 -23.73 -11.78
CA SER A 536 -5.77 -24.97 -11.00
C SER A 536 -6.08 -26.26 -11.80
N SER A 537 -6.28 -26.17 -13.12
CA SER A 537 -6.45 -27.31 -14.03
C SER A 537 -6.07 -26.92 -15.47
N ASP A 538 -5.93 -27.91 -16.35
CA ASP A 538 -5.59 -27.67 -17.77
C ASP A 538 -6.77 -27.09 -18.57
N ASP A 539 -8.01 -27.50 -18.26
CA ASP A 539 -9.22 -26.97 -18.93
C ASP A 539 -9.35 -25.46 -18.71
N LYS A 540 -9.04 -25.01 -17.49
CA LYS A 540 -8.93 -23.59 -17.14
C LYS A 540 -7.75 -22.91 -17.82
N ALA A 541 -6.71 -23.65 -18.19
CA ALA A 541 -5.59 -23.10 -18.92
C ALA A 541 -5.91 -22.90 -20.40
N GLU A 542 -6.66 -23.81 -21.02
CA GLU A 542 -7.21 -23.60 -22.36
C GLU A 542 -8.24 -22.45 -22.37
N TYR A 543 -9.07 -22.31 -21.32
CA TYR A 543 -9.93 -21.13 -21.17
C TYR A 543 -9.11 -19.82 -21.10
N LEU A 544 -8.03 -19.80 -20.31
CA LEU A 544 -7.19 -18.59 -20.21
C LEU A 544 -6.50 -18.23 -21.54
N LYS A 545 -6.03 -19.22 -22.31
CA LYS A 545 -5.51 -18.99 -23.66
C LYS A 545 -6.60 -18.45 -24.60
N SER A 546 -7.83 -18.96 -24.52
CA SER A 546 -8.93 -18.53 -25.41
C SER A 546 -9.38 -17.09 -25.17
N ILE A 547 -9.17 -16.56 -23.96
CA ILE A 547 -9.35 -15.12 -23.63
C ILE A 547 -8.06 -14.29 -23.75
N GLY A 548 -7.01 -14.83 -24.38
CA GLY A 548 -5.81 -14.11 -24.79
C GLY A 548 -4.67 -14.03 -23.77
N CYS A 549 -4.69 -14.83 -22.69
CA CYS A 549 -3.59 -14.87 -21.72
C CYS A 549 -2.31 -15.44 -22.36
N ASP A 550 -1.20 -14.68 -22.33
CA ASP A 550 0.04 -15.02 -23.02
C ASP A 550 0.78 -16.19 -22.36
N ARG A 551 0.89 -16.17 -21.03
CA ARG A 551 1.50 -17.26 -20.24
C ARG A 551 0.55 -17.75 -19.15
N VAL A 552 -0.01 -18.92 -19.35
CA VAL A 552 -0.80 -19.58 -18.31
C VAL A 552 0.08 -20.52 -17.50
N ILE A 553 -0.02 -20.46 -16.17
CA ILE A 553 0.72 -21.31 -15.23
C ILE A 553 -0.28 -22.23 -14.52
N ASN A 554 -0.17 -23.54 -14.70
CA ASN A 554 -0.94 -24.51 -13.91
C ASN A 554 -0.17 -24.80 -12.61
N TYR A 555 -0.55 -24.12 -11.52
CA TYR A 555 0.21 -24.15 -10.26
C TYR A 555 0.18 -25.50 -9.52
N LYS A 556 -0.53 -26.51 -10.06
CA LYS A 556 -0.43 -27.92 -9.60
C LYS A 556 0.63 -28.74 -10.34
N LYS A 557 1.23 -28.20 -11.40
CA LYS A 557 2.25 -28.84 -12.24
C LYS A 557 3.56 -28.04 -12.30
N GLU A 558 3.46 -26.73 -12.17
CA GLU A 558 4.57 -25.78 -12.30
C GLU A 558 4.68 -24.96 -11.01
N ASP A 559 5.90 -24.75 -10.51
CA ASP A 559 6.12 -23.78 -9.43
C ASP A 559 6.08 -22.35 -10.00
N VAL A 560 5.18 -21.52 -9.44
CA VAL A 560 4.95 -20.16 -9.91
C VAL A 560 6.19 -19.29 -9.74
N SER A 561 6.95 -19.43 -8.65
CA SER A 561 8.15 -18.61 -8.44
C SER A 561 9.25 -18.97 -9.43
N THR A 562 9.48 -20.26 -9.66
CA THR A 562 10.46 -20.77 -10.62
C THR A 562 10.13 -20.34 -12.05
N VAL A 563 8.86 -20.37 -12.45
CA VAL A 563 8.43 -19.85 -13.76
C VAL A 563 8.69 -18.35 -13.87
N LEU A 564 8.30 -17.56 -12.87
CA LEU A 564 8.52 -16.11 -12.88
C LEU A 564 10.01 -15.74 -12.92
N GLN A 565 10.87 -16.43 -12.17
CA GLN A 565 12.32 -16.18 -12.17
C GLN A 565 12.99 -16.50 -13.51
N ASN A 566 12.57 -17.58 -14.17
CA ASN A 566 13.18 -18.06 -15.41
C ASN A 566 12.68 -17.31 -16.66
N GLU A 567 11.38 -17.03 -16.74
CA GLU A 567 10.75 -16.40 -17.91
C GLU A 567 10.66 -14.87 -17.80
N TYR A 568 10.58 -14.33 -16.57
CA TYR A 568 10.38 -12.89 -16.31
C TYR A 568 11.46 -12.34 -15.35
N PRO A 569 12.77 -12.42 -15.70
CA PRO A 569 13.86 -12.05 -14.80
C PRO A 569 13.92 -10.54 -14.43
N GLN A 570 13.18 -9.68 -15.13
CA GLN A 570 12.99 -8.27 -14.73
C GLN A 570 11.92 -8.11 -13.63
N GLY A 571 11.07 -9.12 -13.44
CA GLY A 571 9.89 -9.14 -12.57
C GLY A 571 8.60 -8.78 -13.29
N VAL A 572 7.49 -8.74 -12.54
CA VAL A 572 6.15 -8.36 -13.01
C VAL A 572 5.76 -6.97 -12.50
N ASP A 573 5.22 -6.12 -13.37
CA ASP A 573 4.91 -4.71 -13.08
C ASP A 573 3.62 -4.58 -12.26
N ILE A 574 2.59 -5.36 -12.58
CA ILE A 574 1.33 -5.41 -11.83
C ILE A 574 1.05 -6.84 -11.37
N VAL A 575 0.60 -7.00 -10.14
CA VAL A 575 -0.02 -8.23 -9.65
C VAL A 575 -1.46 -7.95 -9.28
N PHE A 576 -2.42 -8.64 -9.87
CA PHE A 576 -3.79 -8.72 -9.36
C PHE A 576 -3.92 -9.95 -8.46
N GLU A 577 -3.88 -9.74 -7.14
CA GLU A 577 -3.72 -10.81 -6.16
C GLU A 577 -5.01 -11.07 -5.39
N THR A 578 -5.51 -12.32 -5.45
CA THR A 578 -6.75 -12.77 -4.81
C THR A 578 -6.57 -13.96 -3.85
N ILE A 579 -5.38 -14.56 -3.78
CA ILE A 579 -5.15 -15.85 -3.14
C ILE A 579 -4.63 -15.69 -1.71
N GLY A 580 -3.61 -14.87 -1.49
CA GLY A 580 -2.82 -14.81 -0.26
C GLY A 580 -1.72 -15.89 -0.18
N GLY A 581 -1.20 -16.09 1.03
CA GLY A 581 -0.26 -17.18 1.34
C GLY A 581 1.01 -17.20 0.49
N SER A 582 1.42 -18.40 0.06
CA SER A 582 2.61 -18.62 -0.78
C SER A 582 2.47 -18.03 -2.19
N MET A 583 1.26 -17.90 -2.74
CA MET A 583 1.01 -17.20 -4.01
C MET A 583 1.33 -15.71 -3.88
N PHE A 584 0.90 -15.06 -2.79
CA PHE A 584 1.28 -13.70 -2.48
C PHE A 584 2.80 -13.56 -2.29
N ARG A 585 3.46 -14.51 -1.60
CA ARG A 585 4.94 -14.49 -1.50
C ARG A 585 5.60 -14.57 -2.87
N ALA A 586 5.26 -15.56 -3.68
CA ALA A 586 5.83 -15.75 -5.02
C ALA A 586 5.62 -14.53 -5.91
N ALA A 587 4.47 -13.86 -5.80
CA ALA A 587 4.20 -12.62 -6.52
C ALA A 587 5.08 -11.44 -6.04
N VAL A 588 5.22 -11.23 -4.73
CA VAL A 588 6.04 -10.13 -4.18
C VAL A 588 7.54 -10.36 -4.40
N ASP A 589 8.04 -11.59 -4.26
CA ASP A 589 9.44 -11.94 -4.53
C ASP A 589 9.84 -11.70 -5.99
N ASN A 590 8.88 -11.74 -6.92
CA ASN A 590 9.08 -11.56 -8.36
C ASN A 590 8.53 -10.24 -8.92
N LEU A 591 8.30 -9.21 -8.09
CA LEU A 591 7.92 -7.87 -8.59
C LEU A 591 9.01 -7.23 -9.45
N ALA A 592 8.61 -6.44 -10.44
CA ALA A 592 9.49 -5.52 -11.16
C ALA A 592 9.92 -4.34 -10.26
N VAL A 593 10.89 -3.54 -10.72
CA VAL A 593 11.22 -2.27 -10.04
C VAL A 593 10.05 -1.30 -10.24
N HIS A 594 9.58 -0.67 -9.15
CA HIS A 594 8.32 0.08 -9.04
C HIS A 594 7.03 -0.76 -9.15
N GLY A 595 7.14 -2.10 -9.13
CA GLY A 595 6.00 -3.02 -9.27
C GLY A 595 4.94 -2.89 -8.17
N ARG A 596 3.67 -3.12 -8.55
CA ARG A 596 2.48 -2.85 -7.73
C ARG A 596 1.54 -4.04 -7.60
N VAL A 597 1.40 -4.55 -6.37
CA VAL A 597 0.39 -5.56 -6.02
C VAL A 597 -0.94 -4.86 -5.73
N ILE A 598 -1.90 -5.04 -6.63
CA ILE A 598 -3.32 -4.82 -6.39
C ILE A 598 -3.81 -5.97 -5.52
N LEU A 599 -3.91 -5.72 -4.22
CA LEU A 599 -4.43 -6.68 -3.25
C LEU A 599 -5.96 -6.64 -3.31
N PHE A 600 -6.56 -7.64 -3.96
CA PHE A 600 -8.00 -7.76 -4.21
C PHE A 600 -8.68 -8.77 -3.28
N GLY A 601 -7.99 -9.83 -2.88
CA GLY A 601 -8.51 -10.84 -1.95
C GLY A 601 -7.40 -11.69 -1.33
N MET A 602 -7.78 -12.59 -0.41
CA MET A 602 -6.88 -13.60 0.17
C MET A 602 -7.66 -14.89 0.47
N ILE A 603 -8.26 -15.49 -0.57
CA ILE A 603 -9.25 -16.57 -0.41
C ILE A 603 -8.71 -17.78 0.37
N SER A 604 -7.40 -18.06 0.33
CA SER A 604 -6.81 -19.20 1.04
C SER A 604 -6.95 -19.10 2.57
N GLY A 605 -7.14 -17.90 3.12
CA GLY A 605 -7.33 -17.67 4.55
C GLY A 605 -8.79 -17.78 5.04
N TYR A 606 -9.78 -17.67 4.15
CA TYR A 606 -11.18 -17.44 4.56
C TYR A 606 -11.81 -18.61 5.35
N GLN A 607 -11.44 -19.85 5.02
CA GLN A 607 -11.87 -21.04 5.76
C GLN A 607 -11.01 -21.36 7.01
N GLY A 608 -10.15 -20.44 7.46
CA GLY A 608 -9.29 -20.65 8.63
C GLY A 608 -8.17 -21.69 8.42
N GLN A 609 -7.88 -22.05 7.17
CA GLN A 609 -6.82 -23.00 6.82
C GLN A 609 -5.44 -22.43 7.20
N LYS A 610 -4.52 -23.30 7.67
CA LYS A 610 -3.13 -22.92 7.92
C LYS A 610 -2.41 -22.67 6.60
N THR A 611 -2.31 -21.41 6.24
CA THR A 611 -1.55 -20.92 5.08
C THR A 611 -0.18 -20.43 5.51
N GLU A 612 0.71 -20.24 4.54
CA GLU A 612 1.99 -19.58 4.82
C GLU A 612 1.76 -18.11 5.22
N VAL A 613 2.51 -17.62 6.21
CA VAL A 613 2.35 -16.26 6.74
C VAL A 613 3.66 -15.49 6.61
N MET A 614 3.70 -14.56 5.64
CA MET A 614 4.75 -13.54 5.56
C MET A 614 4.54 -12.48 6.67
N THR A 615 5.61 -12.01 7.28
CA THR A 615 5.59 -10.89 8.24
C THR A 615 5.70 -9.52 7.53
N VAL A 616 5.25 -8.44 8.18
CA VAL A 616 5.40 -7.08 7.63
C VAL A 616 6.87 -6.67 7.40
N PRO A 617 7.85 -7.00 8.27
CA PRO A 617 9.26 -6.74 7.99
C PRO A 617 9.79 -7.51 6.76
N GLU A 618 9.38 -8.77 6.55
CA GLU A 618 9.71 -9.53 5.33
C GLU A 618 9.13 -8.89 4.06
N LEU A 619 7.90 -8.38 4.13
CA LEU A 619 7.24 -7.65 3.04
C LEU A 619 8.00 -6.34 2.79
N ALA A 620 8.25 -5.54 3.82
CA ALA A 620 8.94 -4.27 3.72
C ALA A 620 10.32 -4.42 3.06
N GLY A 621 11.11 -5.42 3.45
CA GLY A 621 12.42 -5.70 2.81
C GLY A 621 12.33 -5.98 1.31
N ARG A 622 11.31 -6.73 0.87
CA ARG A 622 11.04 -7.01 -0.55
C ARG A 622 10.62 -5.75 -1.31
N LEU A 623 9.66 -5.02 -0.76
CA LEU A 623 9.18 -3.76 -1.36
C LEU A 623 10.32 -2.74 -1.44
N PHE A 624 11.16 -2.60 -0.40
CA PHE A 624 12.34 -1.72 -0.44
C PHE A 624 13.29 -2.08 -1.58
N ALA A 625 13.67 -3.35 -1.73
CA ALA A 625 14.61 -3.78 -2.77
C ALA A 625 14.18 -3.38 -4.20
N LYS A 626 12.86 -3.36 -4.44
CA LYS A 626 12.20 -3.08 -5.73
C LYS A 626 11.57 -1.68 -5.83
N SER A 627 11.52 -0.87 -4.77
CA SER A 627 10.60 0.29 -4.67
C SER A 627 9.12 -0.07 -4.94
N GLY A 628 8.73 -1.28 -4.56
CA GLY A 628 7.40 -1.82 -4.83
C GLY A 628 6.31 -1.26 -3.93
N SER A 629 5.06 -1.61 -4.25
CA SER A 629 3.89 -1.26 -3.42
C SER A 629 2.85 -2.38 -3.32
N VAL A 630 2.14 -2.43 -2.20
CA VAL A 630 0.91 -3.22 -2.00
C VAL A 630 -0.24 -2.24 -1.81
N ARG A 631 -1.30 -2.38 -2.60
CA ARG A 631 -2.40 -1.41 -2.73
C ARG A 631 -3.72 -2.16 -2.66
N ALA A 632 -4.50 -1.97 -1.58
CA ALA A 632 -5.73 -2.73 -1.39
C ALA A 632 -6.91 -2.12 -2.15
N TYR A 633 -7.64 -2.94 -2.90
CA TYR A 633 -8.89 -2.54 -3.55
C TYR A 633 -10.10 -2.86 -2.68
N LEU A 634 -11.07 -1.94 -2.62
CA LEU A 634 -12.42 -2.21 -2.13
C LEU A 634 -13.40 -1.32 -2.90
N MET A 635 -14.43 -1.94 -3.49
CA MET A 635 -15.30 -1.27 -4.48
C MET A 635 -16.03 -0.04 -3.93
N ARG A 636 -16.55 -0.09 -2.69
CA ARG A 636 -17.31 1.02 -2.08
C ARG A 636 -16.53 2.33 -2.01
N ASN A 637 -15.22 2.24 -1.78
CA ASN A 637 -14.36 3.42 -1.66
C ASN A 637 -14.14 4.08 -3.04
N HIS A 638 -14.45 3.38 -4.13
CA HIS A 638 -14.33 3.85 -5.51
C HIS A 638 -15.69 4.15 -6.16
N ALA A 639 -16.75 4.37 -5.38
CA ALA A 639 -18.13 4.57 -5.87
C ALA A 639 -18.25 5.59 -7.02
N LYS A 640 -17.50 6.69 -6.95
CA LYS A 640 -17.43 7.75 -7.98
C LYS A 640 -16.98 7.29 -9.38
N HIS A 641 -16.37 6.10 -9.49
CA HIS A 641 -15.91 5.52 -10.77
C HIS A 641 -16.91 4.52 -11.38
N LEU A 642 -17.91 4.03 -10.62
CA LEU A 642 -18.76 2.91 -11.02
C LEU A 642 -19.50 3.16 -12.34
N ALA A 643 -20.08 4.35 -12.53
CA ALA A 643 -20.85 4.69 -13.73
C ALA A 643 -19.99 4.66 -15.00
N ALA A 644 -18.88 5.40 -15.04
CA ALA A 644 -18.00 5.49 -16.20
C ALA A 644 -17.34 4.15 -16.55
N HIS A 645 -17.01 3.33 -15.54
CA HIS A 645 -16.47 2.00 -15.78
C HIS A 645 -17.54 1.00 -16.24
N MET A 646 -18.80 1.14 -15.80
CA MET A 646 -19.92 0.31 -16.29
C MET A 646 -20.21 0.62 -17.77
N GLU A 647 -20.29 1.89 -18.14
CA GLU A 647 -20.48 2.33 -19.53
C GLU A 647 -19.38 1.76 -20.45
N LYS A 648 -18.12 1.88 -20.05
CA LYS A 648 -16.96 1.30 -20.74
C LYS A 648 -17.07 -0.22 -20.91
N LEU A 649 -17.53 -0.95 -19.89
CA LEU A 649 -17.67 -2.41 -19.93
C LEU A 649 -18.83 -2.86 -20.83
N LEU A 650 -19.96 -2.16 -20.79
CA LEU A 650 -21.11 -2.40 -21.67
C LEU A 650 -20.76 -2.15 -23.13
N ALA A 651 -20.02 -1.07 -23.43
CA ALA A 651 -19.50 -0.80 -24.77
C ALA A 651 -18.58 -1.93 -25.27
N LEU A 652 -17.63 -2.39 -24.45
CA LEU A 652 -16.73 -3.49 -24.82
C LEU A 652 -17.45 -4.83 -25.06
N ILE A 653 -18.57 -5.10 -24.37
CA ILE A 653 -19.43 -6.26 -24.65
C ILE A 653 -20.23 -6.07 -25.94
N ALA A 654 -20.81 -4.89 -26.17
CA ALA A 654 -21.52 -4.59 -27.42
C ALA A 654 -20.61 -4.69 -28.67
N GLU A 655 -19.35 -4.25 -28.53
CA GLU A 655 -18.29 -4.39 -29.53
C GLU A 655 -17.71 -5.82 -29.61
N LYS A 656 -18.15 -6.76 -28.77
CA LYS A 656 -17.66 -8.15 -28.65
C LYS A 656 -16.15 -8.27 -28.36
N LYS A 657 -15.57 -7.22 -27.77
CA LYS A 657 -14.17 -7.16 -27.33
C LYS A 657 -13.94 -7.75 -25.94
N LEU A 658 -15.02 -7.90 -25.15
CA LEU A 658 -15.00 -8.46 -23.81
C LEU A 658 -16.02 -9.60 -23.69
N ASN A 659 -15.58 -10.75 -23.20
CA ASN A 659 -16.41 -11.91 -22.90
C ASN A 659 -16.65 -12.04 -21.38
N ALA A 660 -17.90 -12.30 -20.99
CA ALA A 660 -18.31 -12.45 -19.60
C ALA A 660 -18.58 -13.93 -19.30
N GLY A 661 -17.53 -14.69 -18.99
CA GLY A 661 -17.63 -16.13 -18.72
C GLY A 661 -18.42 -16.45 -17.45
N ILE A 662 -19.52 -17.17 -17.63
CA ILE A 662 -20.33 -17.78 -16.56
C ILE A 662 -19.82 -19.21 -16.35
N ASP A 663 -19.88 -19.72 -15.12
CA ASP A 663 -19.53 -21.11 -14.84
C ASP A 663 -20.46 -22.10 -15.57
N PRO A 664 -19.92 -23.17 -16.20
CA PRO A 664 -20.74 -24.13 -16.95
C PRO A 664 -21.53 -25.10 -16.05
N VAL A 665 -21.35 -25.08 -14.73
CA VAL A 665 -22.18 -25.85 -13.80
C VAL A 665 -23.41 -25.02 -13.43
N GLU A 666 -24.60 -25.50 -13.79
CA GLU A 666 -25.87 -24.89 -13.39
C GLU A 666 -26.17 -25.21 -11.92
N PHE A 667 -26.47 -24.17 -11.13
CA PHE A 667 -26.97 -24.28 -9.77
C PHE A 667 -28.37 -23.65 -9.73
N VAL A 668 -29.36 -24.36 -9.19
CA VAL A 668 -30.78 -23.97 -9.19
C VAL A 668 -31.35 -24.01 -7.77
N GLY A 669 -32.16 -23.02 -7.40
CA GLY A 669 -32.80 -22.89 -6.09
C GLY A 669 -31.85 -22.37 -4.98
N LEU A 670 -32.42 -21.82 -3.90
CA LEU A 670 -31.66 -21.28 -2.77
C LEU A 670 -30.82 -22.36 -2.07
N GLU A 671 -31.27 -23.61 -2.10
CA GLU A 671 -30.57 -24.79 -1.58
C GLU A 671 -29.18 -24.98 -2.22
N SER A 672 -29.04 -24.65 -3.50
CA SER A 672 -27.80 -24.82 -4.26
C SER A 672 -26.72 -23.76 -3.95
N VAL A 673 -27.04 -22.68 -3.23
CA VAL A 673 -26.09 -21.62 -2.87
C VAL A 673 -24.90 -22.17 -2.07
N ALA A 674 -25.13 -23.16 -1.20
CA ALA A 674 -24.08 -23.82 -0.44
C ALA A 674 -23.18 -24.71 -1.33
N ASP A 675 -23.76 -25.41 -2.32
CA ASP A 675 -23.03 -26.24 -3.28
C ASP A 675 -22.20 -25.36 -4.24
N ALA A 676 -22.75 -24.21 -4.65
CA ALA A 676 -22.09 -23.21 -5.46
C ALA A 676 -20.89 -22.55 -4.73
N LEU A 677 -20.99 -22.30 -3.42
CA LEU A 677 -19.86 -21.86 -2.60
C LEU A 677 -18.79 -22.96 -2.49
N ASP A 678 -19.17 -24.20 -2.19
CA ASP A 678 -18.22 -25.31 -2.11
C ASP A 678 -17.52 -25.59 -3.47
N HIS A 679 -18.16 -25.29 -4.60
CA HIS A 679 -17.57 -25.33 -5.94
C HIS A 679 -16.48 -24.25 -6.15
N ILE A 680 -16.67 -23.04 -5.61
CA ILE A 680 -15.64 -21.98 -5.55
C ILE A 680 -14.48 -22.41 -4.64
N PHE A 681 -14.76 -22.89 -3.42
CA PHE A 681 -13.70 -23.23 -2.45
C PHE A 681 -12.94 -24.52 -2.81
N ALA A 682 -13.56 -25.45 -3.53
CA ALA A 682 -12.87 -26.56 -4.19
C ALA A 682 -11.99 -26.12 -5.38
N GLY A 683 -12.03 -24.83 -5.75
CA GLY A 683 -11.23 -24.26 -6.84
C GLY A 683 -11.59 -24.82 -8.21
N LYS A 684 -12.84 -25.25 -8.41
CA LYS A 684 -13.34 -25.90 -9.64
C LYS A 684 -13.79 -24.91 -10.71
N ASN A 685 -14.34 -23.76 -10.30
CA ASN A 685 -15.08 -22.87 -11.19
C ASN A 685 -14.27 -22.22 -12.33
N VAL A 686 -14.90 -22.01 -13.48
CA VAL A 686 -14.39 -21.31 -14.66
C VAL A 686 -15.28 -20.11 -14.93
N GLY A 687 -14.78 -18.89 -14.74
CA GLY A 687 -15.60 -17.68 -14.74
C GLY A 687 -16.42 -17.51 -13.45
N LYS A 688 -17.56 -16.84 -13.55
CA LYS A 688 -18.41 -16.45 -12.41
C LYS A 688 -19.47 -17.51 -12.12
N VAL A 689 -19.48 -18.01 -10.88
CA VAL A 689 -20.54 -18.89 -10.37
C VAL A 689 -21.80 -18.08 -10.09
N MET A 690 -22.92 -18.61 -10.55
CA MET A 690 -24.27 -18.05 -10.47
C MET A 690 -25.22 -19.12 -9.96
N VAL A 691 -26.26 -18.72 -9.22
CA VAL A 691 -27.41 -19.56 -8.88
C VAL A 691 -28.65 -18.96 -9.54
N ARG A 692 -29.48 -19.81 -10.16
CA ARG A 692 -30.76 -19.46 -10.77
C ARG A 692 -31.90 -19.79 -9.80
N LEU A 693 -32.79 -18.83 -9.55
CA LEU A 693 -33.89 -18.96 -8.59
C LEU A 693 -35.26 -19.14 -9.27
N ALA A 694 -35.36 -18.92 -10.58
CA ALA A 694 -36.54 -19.14 -11.42
C ALA A 694 -36.14 -19.73 -12.78
#